data_AF-F2F3X4-F1
#
_entry.id   AF-F2F3X4-F1
#
_cell.length_a   1.000
_cell.length_b   1.000
_cell.length_c   1.000
_cell.angle_alpha   90.00
_cell.angle_beta   90.00
_cell.angle_gamma   90.00
#
_symmetry.space_group_name_H-M   'P 1'
#
loop_
_entity.id
_entity.type
_entity.pdbx_description
1 polymer ?
#
loop_
_entity_poly.entity_id
_entity_poly.type
_entity_poly.pdbx_seq_one_letter_code
_entity_poly.pdbx_strand_id
1 'polypeptide(L)'
;MANQPKKYKKFVATAATATLVASAIVPVASAASLTDIAGNTHEEAINSLVDAKVISGYPDGTFQPNKTLTRSDVVKLLGKYLESKGHEVPADYKTNVRFNDLTSASNDELLKYAAVVYDAGVFNGSNGNLLAGDNITRENMAVVLVRAFDTLNNIDLVSYVQDQDYKKDVKDLYTAKSEARSAIEVLDFFDITNPAVSNFNPKGSTTRGQFATFLYKTINTDFSAVTGVANSAVSEIKAINNTTVEVTFKDAVDNIEALDFTIEGLEVKNAVVKQTDAKTVVLTTAAQTGDTVYTLNVNAAKAGTFKGISAVVPTAVTMTTPSVQGKLGQQVTVKAQVTVAEGQSKAGIPVTLYVPGSADGIKAPVTVEAITNAEGVATHTYTRYAATTDAVTVYATGDRSKFATGYVFWGVDTILSITEVTEGATVNNGANKTYKVTYKNPTSGLVEANKTLNVSFAENINVTADKVKNASVNGVNVKQLSNGTVVEAAQITTDSKGEATFTVSGTNTEVTPVVYVGETIYTSSNSNVVSGHSKKYEASSLQATAPKVKFAAVQADYTIELTRDGGEVAAIGHLNGRKYNVLVKGKDGKVAANEVVNVAFNEDIDRVIGTETSAEFIQLNDDGDKVGYRGDKITVKTNSKGEASFYIGNNVLNSYATPVAWIDINSANAKEGQLDEGEPTIVGQISYFQNPYVDGAGIKVTDRAGKKKTKFDNEGPAVFNVNLTNQSGEEYILGTGESIRSVSYTVFNTGANDVYVMEGSSKRVISPNRSYTLTNFGTGNLEVFSDEGKSTSVKVVATGVARYYDEDLRTIKDFNFNAKEATATFTNSVTVTAPYTGYVTQFNAADSGSNSNSLWFADKNPIKYTGDNVKYYGANGNEIFGEQAWENYLTTLVGKGIQVSYSKDGDNTLFKVVSVIDNPTAGTGLVKLGTTTPPAPEFTSTTNVATVNDVNTLGLVGTTATSSDTSVATVAIADGKIAITSVKAGNATITVKNDAGHAATVAVTVNTKGEITLAPVVKYEEQGEEKVTLKDLGFTPTNNIFNGTTIVTVKASTLSADLAGKTLSVTIDGTEHKFVPNAINADNLNITVPTASFDQAKFEALEVTAK
;
A
#
# COMPACT_ATOMS: atom_id res chain seq x y z
N MET A 1 -11.50 14.64 -67.19
CA MET A 1 -11.34 14.07 -68.55
C MET A 1 -10.63 12.74 -68.39
N ALA A 2 -11.36 11.63 -68.60
CA ALA A 2 -10.81 10.28 -68.46
C ALA A 2 -9.84 10.00 -69.62
N ASN A 3 -8.58 9.70 -69.29
CA ASN A 3 -7.56 9.31 -70.25
C ASN A 3 -7.73 7.81 -70.51
N GLN A 4 -8.48 7.43 -71.55
CA GLN A 4 -8.58 6.02 -71.95
C GLN A 4 -7.29 5.60 -72.66
N PRO A 5 -6.63 4.50 -72.25
CA PRO A 5 -5.51 3.96 -73.01
C PRO A 5 -6.04 3.40 -74.33
N LYS A 6 -5.48 3.91 -75.44
CA LYS A 6 -5.87 3.49 -76.80
C LYS A 6 -5.39 2.06 -77.04
N LYS A 7 -6.29 1.16 -77.45
CA LYS A 7 -5.95 -0.18 -77.96
C LYS A 7 -4.87 -0.05 -79.04
N TYR A 8 -3.73 -0.70 -78.82
CA TYR A 8 -2.54 -0.59 -79.68
C TYR A 8 -2.74 -1.41 -80.96
N LYS A 9 -3.05 -0.73 -82.06
CA LYS A 9 -2.84 -1.26 -83.42
C LYS A 9 -1.78 -0.40 -84.10
N LYS A 10 -0.58 -0.92 -84.28
CA LYS A 10 0.42 -0.36 -85.20
C LYS A 10 0.91 -1.45 -86.15
N PHE A 11 0.59 -1.29 -87.43
CA PHE A 11 1.28 -1.95 -88.52
C PHE A 11 2.70 -1.39 -88.62
N VAL A 12 3.71 -2.24 -88.80
CA VAL A 12 5.10 -1.81 -89.07
C VAL A 12 5.50 -2.30 -90.46
N ALA A 13 5.83 -1.34 -91.33
CA ALA A 13 6.58 -1.54 -92.56
C ALA A 13 8.08 -1.44 -92.23
N THR A 14 8.84 -2.50 -92.49
CA THR A 14 10.29 -2.55 -92.27
C THR A 14 11.05 -2.15 -93.53
N ALA A 15 11.86 -1.10 -93.45
CA ALA A 15 12.94 -0.82 -94.39
C ALA A 15 14.19 -1.60 -93.97
N ALA A 16 14.68 -2.48 -94.85
CA ALA A 16 15.93 -3.21 -94.67
C ALA A 16 17.07 -2.46 -95.38
N THR A 17 18.18 -2.23 -94.69
CA THR A 17 19.48 -1.96 -95.32
C THR A 17 20.36 -3.19 -95.19
N ALA A 18 20.77 -3.68 -96.35
CA ALA A 18 21.56 -4.89 -96.55
C ALA A 18 23.04 -4.69 -96.17
N THR A 19 23.66 -5.73 -95.61
CA THR A 19 25.08 -6.02 -95.83
C THR A 19 25.22 -7.51 -96.15
N LEU A 20 25.66 -7.77 -97.38
CA LEU A 20 25.97 -9.09 -97.92
C LEU A 20 27.18 -9.70 -97.20
N VAL A 21 27.08 -10.99 -96.84
CA VAL A 21 28.20 -11.94 -96.98
C VAL A 21 27.65 -13.27 -97.52
N ALA A 22 28.36 -13.83 -98.48
CA ALA A 22 27.91 -14.84 -99.42
C ALA A 22 28.00 -16.30 -98.91
N SER A 23 27.12 -17.12 -99.52
CA SER A 23 27.26 -18.54 -99.92
C SER A 23 27.31 -19.65 -98.86
N ALA A 24 26.20 -20.40 -98.77
CA ALA A 24 26.15 -21.83 -99.14
C ALA A 24 24.70 -22.20 -99.53
N ILE A 25 24.49 -22.57 -100.79
CA ILE A 25 23.18 -22.99 -101.31
C ILE A 25 22.97 -24.45 -100.85
N VAL A 26 22.13 -24.65 -99.85
CA VAL A 26 21.57 -25.97 -99.49
C VAL A 26 20.20 -26.04 -100.17
N PRO A 27 19.79 -27.17 -100.79
CA PRO A 27 18.47 -27.26 -101.41
C PRO A 27 17.40 -27.04 -100.34
N VAL A 28 16.58 -26.01 -100.51
CA VAL A 28 15.34 -25.87 -99.74
C VAL A 28 14.45 -27.03 -100.19
N ALA A 29 14.30 -28.04 -99.33
CA ALA A 29 13.23 -29.01 -99.50
C ALA A 29 11.92 -28.21 -99.59
N SER A 30 11.25 -28.27 -100.74
CA SER A 30 9.93 -27.69 -100.94
C SER A 30 9.06 -28.07 -99.76
N ALA A 31 8.54 -27.08 -99.02
CA ALA A 31 7.44 -27.29 -98.11
C ALA A 31 6.33 -27.97 -98.94
N ALA A 32 5.91 -29.16 -98.52
CA ALA A 32 4.76 -29.81 -99.14
C ALA A 32 3.56 -28.88 -98.93
N SER A 33 2.93 -28.43 -100.02
CA SER A 33 1.70 -27.65 -99.92
C SER A 33 0.64 -28.51 -99.24
N LEU A 34 0.15 -28.07 -98.09
CA LEU A 34 -0.86 -28.78 -97.31
C LEU A 34 -2.18 -28.79 -98.08
N THR A 35 -2.75 -29.97 -98.30
CA THR A 35 -3.84 -30.16 -99.26
C THR A 35 -5.23 -29.76 -98.74
N ASP A 36 -5.38 -29.59 -97.42
CA ASP A 36 -6.67 -29.45 -96.73
C ASP A 36 -6.86 -28.11 -95.99
N ILE A 37 -6.01 -27.11 -96.27
CA ILE A 37 -6.09 -25.78 -95.65
C ILE A 37 -6.54 -24.67 -96.60
N ALA A 38 -6.58 -24.93 -97.91
CA ALA A 38 -6.99 -23.92 -98.89
C ALA A 38 -8.43 -23.44 -98.62
N GLY A 39 -8.60 -22.13 -98.40
CA GLY A 39 -9.88 -21.50 -98.07
C GLY A 39 -10.31 -21.67 -96.60
N ASN A 40 -9.45 -22.22 -95.74
CA ASN A 40 -9.73 -22.35 -94.31
C ASN A 40 -9.47 -21.01 -93.58
N THR A 41 -10.29 -20.65 -92.60
CA THR A 41 -10.12 -19.41 -91.81
C THR A 41 -8.83 -19.37 -90.99
N HIS A 42 -8.13 -20.49 -90.84
CA HIS A 42 -6.86 -20.61 -90.13
C HIS A 42 -5.65 -20.73 -91.09
N GLU A 43 -5.86 -20.70 -92.41
CA GLU A 43 -4.84 -20.97 -93.43
C GLU A 43 -3.57 -20.14 -93.26
N GLU A 44 -3.69 -18.82 -93.06
CA GLU A 44 -2.55 -17.90 -92.88
C GLU A 44 -1.70 -18.28 -91.67
N ALA A 45 -2.36 -18.53 -90.53
CA ALA A 45 -1.69 -18.91 -89.29
C ALA A 45 -0.99 -20.27 -89.42
N ILE A 46 -1.63 -21.22 -90.12
CA ILE A 46 -1.09 -22.55 -90.37
C ILE A 46 0.16 -22.46 -91.26
N ASN A 47 0.08 -21.77 -92.39
CA ASN A 47 1.22 -21.58 -93.30
C ASN A 47 2.40 -20.91 -92.58
N SER A 48 2.14 -19.83 -91.84
CA SER A 48 3.19 -19.11 -91.11
C SER A 48 3.91 -19.99 -90.08
N LEU A 49 3.18 -20.81 -89.33
CA LEU A 49 3.77 -21.70 -88.33
C LEU A 49 4.49 -22.91 -88.94
N VAL A 50 4.05 -23.37 -90.12
CA VAL A 50 4.71 -24.44 -90.88
C VAL A 50 6.01 -23.95 -91.50
N ASP A 51 6.00 -22.75 -92.10
CA ASP A 51 7.19 -22.11 -92.67
C ASP A 51 8.24 -21.83 -91.58
N ALA A 52 7.78 -21.42 -90.39
CA ALA A 52 8.62 -21.24 -89.21
C ALA A 52 9.05 -22.58 -88.56
N LYS A 53 8.64 -23.73 -89.08
CA LYS A 53 8.90 -25.08 -88.54
C LYS A 53 8.43 -25.28 -87.09
N VAL A 54 7.48 -24.48 -86.63
CA VAL A 54 6.88 -24.57 -85.28
C VAL A 54 5.84 -25.68 -85.23
N ILE A 55 5.09 -25.87 -86.32
CA ILE A 55 4.10 -26.93 -86.49
C ILE A 55 4.35 -27.64 -87.83
N SER A 56 4.08 -28.94 -87.92
CA SER A 56 4.15 -29.69 -89.19
C SER A 56 2.79 -30.26 -89.60
N GLY A 57 2.61 -30.51 -90.89
CA GLY A 57 1.55 -31.38 -91.40
C GLY A 57 1.77 -32.85 -91.03
N TYR A 58 0.79 -33.67 -91.36
CA TYR A 58 0.88 -35.12 -91.30
C TYR A 58 1.64 -35.67 -92.51
N PRO A 59 2.21 -36.89 -92.43
CA PRO A 59 2.91 -37.52 -93.54
C PRO A 59 2.07 -37.69 -94.82
N ASP A 60 0.74 -37.66 -94.70
CA ASP A 60 -0.21 -37.75 -95.80
C ASP A 60 -0.40 -36.42 -96.58
N GLY A 61 0.30 -35.36 -96.19
CA GLY A 61 0.21 -34.04 -96.83
C GLY A 61 -0.99 -33.21 -96.37
N THR A 62 -1.67 -33.59 -95.28
CA THR A 62 -2.76 -32.82 -94.65
C THR A 62 -2.31 -32.13 -93.36
N PHE A 63 -3.03 -31.10 -92.92
CA PHE A 63 -2.85 -30.44 -91.62
C PHE A 63 -3.92 -30.83 -90.60
N GLN A 64 -5.11 -31.17 -91.07
CA GLN A 64 -6.31 -31.50 -90.30
C GLN A 64 -6.75 -30.36 -89.37
N PRO A 65 -7.10 -29.16 -89.90
CA PRO A 65 -7.40 -27.98 -89.08
C PRO A 65 -8.60 -28.17 -88.13
N ASN A 66 -9.53 -29.07 -88.47
CA ASN A 66 -10.71 -29.37 -87.66
C ASN A 66 -10.48 -30.48 -86.62
N LYS A 67 -9.32 -31.15 -86.61
CA LYS A 67 -9.01 -32.17 -85.62
C LYS A 67 -8.88 -31.54 -84.23
N THR A 68 -9.57 -32.10 -83.25
CA THR A 68 -9.43 -31.69 -81.84
C THR A 68 -8.07 -32.12 -81.30
N LEU A 69 -7.40 -31.25 -80.54
CA LEU A 69 -6.11 -31.54 -79.95
C LEU A 69 -6.23 -32.20 -78.58
N THR A 70 -5.42 -33.23 -78.37
CA THR A 70 -5.17 -33.78 -77.04
C THR A 70 -4.16 -32.93 -76.28
N ARG A 71 -4.09 -33.11 -74.97
CA ARG A 71 -3.07 -32.46 -74.12
C ARG A 71 -1.66 -32.90 -74.52
N SER A 72 -1.48 -34.15 -74.95
CA SER A 72 -0.20 -34.63 -75.48
C SER A 72 0.21 -33.91 -76.77
N ASP A 73 -0.74 -33.62 -77.66
CA ASP A 73 -0.46 -32.87 -78.90
C ASP A 73 0.03 -31.45 -78.57
N VAL A 74 -0.61 -30.77 -77.61
CA VAL A 74 -0.20 -29.41 -77.21
C VAL A 74 1.15 -29.40 -76.51
N VAL A 75 1.45 -30.38 -75.65
CA VAL A 75 2.77 -30.51 -75.02
C VAL A 75 3.87 -30.64 -76.06
N LYS A 76 3.67 -31.50 -77.08
CA LYS A 76 4.65 -31.65 -78.16
C LYS A 76 4.84 -30.38 -78.97
N LEU A 77 3.75 -29.67 -79.28
CA LEU A 77 3.80 -28.42 -80.05
C LEU A 77 4.51 -27.30 -79.27
N LEU A 78 4.13 -27.08 -78.01
CA LEU A 78 4.76 -26.04 -77.17
C LEU A 78 6.19 -26.41 -76.81
N GLY A 79 6.49 -27.67 -76.52
CA GLY A 79 7.86 -28.10 -76.22
C GLY A 79 8.80 -27.92 -77.42
N LYS A 80 8.35 -28.24 -78.65
CA LYS A 80 9.11 -27.93 -79.88
C LYS A 80 9.34 -26.44 -80.04
N TYR A 81 8.32 -25.63 -79.75
CA TYR A 81 8.44 -24.19 -79.83
C TYR A 81 9.45 -23.64 -78.81
N LEU A 82 9.38 -24.06 -77.55
CA LEU A 82 10.35 -23.69 -76.51
C LEU A 82 11.77 -24.12 -76.88
N GLU A 83 11.95 -25.36 -77.36
CA GLU A 83 13.24 -25.85 -77.85
C GLU A 83 13.78 -24.97 -78.99
N SER A 84 12.92 -24.56 -79.93
CA SER A 84 13.30 -23.65 -81.03
C SER A 84 13.69 -22.25 -80.56
N LYS A 85 13.31 -21.88 -79.33
CA LYS A 85 13.64 -20.60 -78.68
C LYS A 85 14.79 -20.73 -77.67
N GLY A 86 15.49 -21.87 -77.64
CA GLY A 86 16.70 -22.08 -76.86
C GLY A 86 16.49 -22.74 -75.50
N HIS A 87 15.28 -23.24 -75.18
CA HIS A 87 15.09 -24.07 -74.00
C HIS A 87 15.71 -25.46 -74.21
N GLU A 88 16.67 -25.81 -73.37
CA GLU A 88 17.35 -27.10 -73.45
C GLU A 88 16.43 -28.25 -73.03
N VAL A 89 16.65 -29.40 -73.66
CA VAL A 89 15.97 -30.64 -73.31
C VAL A 89 16.71 -31.26 -72.12
N PRO A 90 16.05 -31.44 -70.96
CA PRO A 90 16.70 -32.02 -69.79
C PRO A 90 17.27 -33.39 -70.10
N ALA A 91 18.54 -33.65 -69.80
CA ALA A 91 19.20 -34.94 -70.10
C ALA A 91 18.54 -36.12 -69.36
N ASP A 92 17.83 -35.85 -68.27
CA ASP A 92 17.18 -36.83 -67.42
C ASP A 92 15.73 -37.16 -67.84
N TYR A 93 15.21 -36.61 -68.95
CA TYR A 93 13.79 -36.72 -69.35
C TYR A 93 13.23 -38.15 -69.40
N LYS A 94 14.08 -39.17 -69.58
CA LYS A 94 13.69 -40.60 -69.55
C LYS A 94 13.75 -41.25 -68.17
N THR A 95 14.68 -40.79 -67.34
CA THR A 95 14.94 -41.39 -66.02
C THR A 95 14.13 -40.71 -64.92
N ASN A 96 13.72 -39.47 -65.16
CA ASN A 96 12.88 -38.68 -64.27
C ASN A 96 11.65 -38.18 -65.04
N VAL A 97 10.57 -38.95 -64.99
CA VAL A 97 9.34 -38.62 -65.73
C VAL A 97 8.51 -37.61 -64.93
N ARG A 98 8.21 -36.44 -65.53
CA ARG A 98 7.61 -35.30 -64.81
C ARG A 98 6.11 -35.42 -64.49
N PHE A 99 5.41 -36.35 -65.15
CA PHE A 99 3.98 -36.57 -64.92
C PHE A 99 3.72 -38.01 -64.49
N ASN A 100 2.88 -38.17 -63.47
CA ASN A 100 2.62 -39.45 -62.79
C ASN A 100 1.94 -40.50 -63.68
N ASP A 101 1.22 -40.08 -64.72
CA ASP A 101 0.53 -40.94 -65.69
C ASP A 101 1.39 -41.29 -66.92
N LEU A 102 2.63 -40.79 -66.97
CA LEU A 102 3.64 -41.20 -67.93
C LEU A 102 4.65 -42.15 -67.28
N THR A 103 5.29 -42.98 -68.10
CA THR A 103 6.36 -43.89 -67.68
C THR A 103 7.53 -43.77 -68.64
N SER A 104 8.69 -44.34 -68.29
CA SER A 104 9.85 -44.39 -69.21
C SER A 104 9.57 -45.15 -70.53
N ALA A 105 8.46 -45.91 -70.60
CA ALA A 105 7.97 -46.59 -71.80
C ALA A 105 6.95 -45.77 -72.61
N SER A 106 6.53 -44.59 -72.14
CA SER A 106 5.68 -43.68 -72.90
C SER A 106 6.38 -43.17 -74.18
N ASN A 107 5.62 -42.59 -75.11
CA ASN A 107 6.16 -42.09 -76.38
C ASN A 107 7.37 -41.14 -76.14
N ASP A 108 8.50 -41.46 -76.78
CA ASP A 108 9.79 -40.79 -76.56
C ASP A 108 9.73 -39.27 -76.74
N GLU A 109 9.10 -38.84 -77.84
CA GLU A 109 8.90 -37.42 -78.15
C GLU A 109 7.98 -36.73 -77.12
N LEU A 110 6.97 -37.44 -76.61
CA LEU A 110 6.12 -36.92 -75.54
C LEU A 110 6.91 -36.75 -74.24
N LEU A 111 7.74 -37.72 -73.85
CA LEU A 111 8.59 -37.63 -72.65
C LEU A 111 9.57 -36.47 -72.76
N LYS A 112 10.21 -36.33 -73.91
CA LYS A 112 11.14 -35.24 -74.23
C LYS A 112 10.50 -33.87 -73.98
N TYR A 113 9.35 -33.63 -74.62
CA TYR A 113 8.70 -32.32 -74.53
C TYR A 113 7.88 -32.11 -73.27
N ALA A 114 7.39 -33.18 -72.64
CA ALA A 114 6.79 -33.12 -71.31
C ALA A 114 7.79 -32.59 -70.28
N ALA A 115 9.05 -33.03 -70.33
CA ALA A 115 10.10 -32.50 -69.46
C ALA A 115 10.35 -31.01 -69.71
N VAL A 116 10.51 -30.60 -70.98
CA VAL A 116 10.74 -29.19 -71.36
C VAL A 116 9.63 -28.28 -70.85
N VAL A 117 8.36 -28.59 -71.13
CA VAL A 117 7.24 -27.71 -70.75
C VAL A 117 6.94 -27.75 -69.25
N TYR A 118 7.26 -28.83 -68.55
CA TYR A 118 7.05 -28.94 -67.11
C TYR A 118 8.12 -28.17 -66.33
N ASP A 119 9.39 -28.35 -66.69
CA ASP A 119 10.51 -27.67 -66.03
C ASP A 119 10.48 -26.16 -66.30
N ALA A 120 9.97 -25.77 -67.47
CA ALA A 120 9.70 -24.37 -67.79
C ALA A 120 8.44 -23.80 -67.10
N GLY A 121 7.67 -24.60 -66.35
CA GLY A 121 6.42 -24.17 -65.68
C GLY A 121 5.26 -23.87 -66.63
N VAL A 122 5.41 -24.16 -67.93
CA VAL A 122 4.42 -23.91 -68.98
C VAL A 122 3.24 -24.88 -68.85
N PHE A 123 3.50 -26.12 -68.45
CA PHE A 123 2.49 -27.17 -68.36
C PHE A 123 2.64 -27.98 -67.05
N ASN A 124 1.75 -27.75 -66.10
CA ASN A 124 1.86 -28.35 -64.75
C ASN A 124 0.99 -29.60 -64.55
N GLY A 125 0.18 -29.98 -65.53
CA GLY A 125 -0.73 -31.11 -65.42
C GLY A 125 -1.93 -30.84 -64.50
N SER A 126 -2.66 -31.89 -64.15
CA SER A 126 -3.76 -31.90 -63.17
C SER A 126 -3.46 -32.95 -62.13
N ASN A 127 -3.27 -32.54 -60.86
CA ASN A 127 -2.87 -33.42 -59.76
C ASN A 127 -1.60 -34.26 -60.08
N GLY A 128 -0.62 -33.64 -60.75
CA GLY A 128 0.62 -34.30 -61.17
C GLY A 128 0.48 -35.21 -62.42
N ASN A 129 -0.71 -35.35 -63.00
CA ASN A 129 -0.92 -36.12 -64.24
C ASN A 129 -0.97 -35.19 -65.47
N LEU A 130 -0.40 -35.62 -66.58
CA LEU A 130 -0.52 -34.95 -67.87
C LEU A 130 -1.95 -35.07 -68.40
N LEU A 131 -2.60 -36.23 -68.24
CA LEU A 131 -3.84 -36.62 -68.91
C LEU A 131 -3.67 -36.59 -70.43
N ALA A 132 -2.65 -37.31 -70.92
CA ALA A 132 -2.14 -37.22 -72.29
C ALA A 132 -3.21 -37.41 -73.39
N GLY A 133 -4.18 -38.31 -73.16
CA GLY A 133 -5.25 -38.63 -74.11
C GLY A 133 -6.45 -37.69 -74.09
N ASP A 134 -6.59 -36.85 -73.07
CA ASP A 134 -7.74 -35.96 -72.94
C ASP A 134 -7.64 -34.77 -73.90
N ASN A 135 -8.78 -34.31 -74.41
CA ASN A 135 -8.85 -33.11 -75.22
C ASN A 135 -8.48 -31.87 -74.39
N ILE A 136 -7.69 -30.96 -74.96
CA ILE A 136 -7.43 -29.67 -74.32
C ILE A 136 -8.63 -28.73 -74.52
N THR A 137 -9.10 -28.14 -73.42
CA THR A 137 -10.14 -27.09 -73.47
C THR A 137 -9.53 -25.73 -73.79
N ARG A 138 -10.35 -24.80 -74.29
CA ARG A 138 -9.92 -23.43 -74.63
C ARG A 138 -9.44 -22.65 -73.41
N GLU A 139 -10.04 -22.84 -72.24
CA GLU A 139 -9.56 -22.24 -70.99
C GLU A 139 -8.17 -22.75 -70.59
N ASN A 140 -7.88 -24.04 -70.77
CA ASN A 140 -6.58 -24.62 -70.45
C ASN A 140 -5.52 -24.23 -71.50
N MET A 141 -5.91 -24.11 -72.77
CA MET A 141 -5.05 -23.55 -73.81
C MET A 141 -4.63 -22.12 -73.48
N ALA A 142 -5.55 -21.27 -73.03
CA ALA A 142 -5.22 -19.89 -72.66
C ALA A 142 -4.14 -19.86 -71.56
N VAL A 143 -4.31 -20.67 -70.52
CA VAL A 143 -3.33 -20.78 -69.41
C VAL A 143 -1.94 -21.15 -69.91
N VAL A 144 -1.83 -22.20 -70.73
CA VAL A 144 -0.51 -22.68 -71.16
C VAL A 144 0.14 -21.78 -72.20
N LEU A 145 -0.64 -21.05 -73.01
CA LEU A 145 -0.11 -20.02 -73.91
C LEU A 145 0.44 -18.84 -73.11
N VAL A 146 -0.31 -18.30 -72.16
CA VAL A 146 0.16 -17.17 -71.34
C VAL A 146 1.45 -17.54 -70.61
N ARG A 147 1.50 -18.71 -69.96
CA ARG A 147 2.72 -19.19 -69.29
C ARG A 147 3.90 -19.39 -70.22
N ALA A 148 3.68 -19.94 -71.42
CA ALA A 148 4.74 -20.12 -72.41
C ALA A 148 5.39 -18.78 -72.77
N PHE A 149 4.59 -17.73 -72.92
CA PHE A 149 5.09 -16.42 -73.32
C PHE A 149 5.62 -15.58 -72.16
N ASP A 150 5.07 -15.73 -70.96
CA ASP A 150 5.69 -15.24 -69.71
C ASP A 150 7.12 -15.79 -69.61
N THR A 151 7.27 -17.11 -69.83
CA THR A 151 8.57 -17.80 -69.75
C THR A 151 9.53 -17.35 -70.85
N LEU A 152 9.07 -17.30 -72.10
CA LEU A 152 9.93 -16.97 -73.25
C LEU A 152 10.43 -15.54 -73.26
N ASN A 153 9.61 -14.61 -72.80
CA ASN A 153 9.95 -13.19 -72.80
C ASN A 153 10.45 -12.70 -71.44
N ASN A 154 10.41 -13.58 -70.42
CA ASN A 154 10.77 -13.25 -69.05
C ASN A 154 9.94 -12.04 -68.56
N ILE A 155 8.62 -12.21 -68.54
CA ILE A 155 7.62 -11.19 -68.18
C ILE A 155 6.46 -11.80 -67.38
N ASP A 156 5.61 -10.97 -66.77
CA ASP A 156 4.34 -11.37 -66.17
C ASP A 156 3.17 -10.66 -66.84
N LEU A 157 2.56 -11.33 -67.82
CA LEU A 157 1.43 -10.80 -68.59
C LEU A 157 0.17 -10.64 -67.73
N VAL A 158 -0.05 -11.52 -66.75
CA VAL A 158 -1.25 -11.49 -65.91
C VAL A 158 -1.24 -10.25 -65.03
N SER A 159 -0.13 -10.00 -64.32
CA SER A 159 0.01 -8.82 -63.46
C SER A 159 -0.11 -7.54 -64.28
N TYR A 160 0.54 -7.48 -65.45
CA TYR A 160 0.46 -6.32 -66.32
C TYR A 160 -0.97 -5.99 -66.74
N VAL A 161 -1.75 -6.99 -67.20
CA VAL A 161 -3.12 -6.79 -67.68
C VAL A 161 -4.09 -6.45 -66.56
N GLN A 162 -3.89 -6.99 -65.35
CA GLN A 162 -4.72 -6.65 -64.18
C GLN A 162 -4.63 -5.17 -63.80
N ASP A 163 -3.48 -4.55 -64.03
CA ASP A 163 -3.26 -3.12 -63.76
C ASP A 163 -3.80 -2.19 -64.86
N GLN A 164 -4.24 -2.73 -66.00
CA GLN A 164 -4.77 -1.92 -67.11
C GLN A 164 -6.29 -1.76 -67.01
N ASP A 165 -6.75 -0.52 -67.17
CA ASP A 165 -8.16 -0.25 -67.44
C ASP A 165 -8.44 -0.43 -68.94
N TYR A 166 -9.15 -1.49 -69.31
CA TYR A 166 -9.53 -1.77 -70.69
C TYR A 166 -10.93 -2.38 -70.80
N LYS A 167 -11.52 -2.23 -71.99
CA LYS A 167 -12.80 -2.85 -72.29
C LYS A 167 -12.62 -4.35 -72.55
N LYS A 168 -13.18 -5.17 -71.66
CA LYS A 168 -13.26 -6.63 -71.80
C LYS A 168 -14.30 -7.01 -72.86
N ASP A 169 -13.90 -7.66 -73.95
CA ASP A 169 -14.78 -8.04 -75.05
C ASP A 169 -15.36 -9.46 -74.86
N VAL A 170 -14.73 -10.30 -74.03
CA VAL A 170 -15.21 -11.65 -73.67
C VAL A 170 -16.32 -11.59 -72.61
N LYS A 171 -17.54 -12.02 -72.97
CA LYS A 171 -18.74 -11.97 -72.11
C LYS A 171 -18.98 -13.22 -71.27
N ASP A 172 -18.51 -14.38 -71.72
CA ASP A 172 -18.69 -15.67 -71.04
C ASP A 172 -17.50 -16.06 -70.14
N LEU A 173 -16.65 -15.09 -69.77
CA LEU A 173 -15.45 -15.29 -68.93
C LEU A 173 -15.74 -16.07 -67.64
N TYR A 174 -16.86 -15.78 -66.98
CA TYR A 174 -17.23 -16.42 -65.71
C TYR A 174 -17.57 -17.92 -65.86
N THR A 175 -17.82 -18.41 -67.07
CA THR A 175 -18.00 -19.86 -67.34
C THR A 175 -16.68 -20.62 -67.33
N ALA A 176 -15.54 -19.91 -67.42
CA ALA A 176 -14.21 -20.50 -67.23
C ALA A 176 -13.95 -20.80 -65.76
N LYS A 177 -13.10 -21.80 -65.50
CA LYS A 177 -12.56 -22.06 -64.16
C LYS A 177 -11.78 -20.85 -63.64
N SER A 178 -11.80 -20.64 -62.31
CA SER A 178 -11.14 -19.52 -61.62
C SER A 178 -9.73 -19.27 -62.11
N GLU A 179 -8.89 -20.32 -62.13
CA GLU A 179 -7.46 -20.17 -62.48
C GLU A 179 -7.23 -19.78 -63.95
N ALA A 180 -8.21 -19.95 -64.84
CA ALA A 180 -8.05 -19.65 -66.26
C ALA A 180 -8.54 -18.26 -66.66
N ARG A 181 -9.28 -17.57 -65.78
CA ARG A 181 -9.92 -16.29 -66.12
C ARG A 181 -8.90 -15.22 -66.48
N SER A 182 -7.87 -15.05 -65.66
CA SER A 182 -6.85 -14.03 -65.92
C SER A 182 -6.05 -14.31 -67.19
N ALA A 183 -5.81 -15.58 -67.52
CA ALA A 183 -5.17 -15.93 -68.79
C ALA A 183 -6.07 -15.60 -70.00
N ILE A 184 -7.39 -15.79 -69.89
CA ILE A 184 -8.35 -15.40 -70.94
C ILE A 184 -8.41 -13.87 -71.08
N GLU A 185 -8.36 -13.13 -69.98
CA GLU A 185 -8.28 -11.66 -69.97
C GLU A 185 -7.01 -11.17 -70.66
N VAL A 186 -5.86 -11.82 -70.44
CA VAL A 186 -4.62 -11.53 -71.17
C VAL A 186 -4.83 -11.71 -72.68
N LEU A 187 -5.41 -12.82 -73.11
CA LEU A 187 -5.69 -13.03 -74.54
C LEU A 187 -6.66 -11.99 -75.10
N ASP A 188 -7.62 -11.51 -74.31
CA ASP A 188 -8.59 -10.49 -74.69
C ASP A 188 -7.93 -9.10 -74.80
N PHE A 189 -7.11 -8.74 -73.82
CA PHE A 189 -6.39 -7.47 -73.78
C PHE A 189 -5.50 -7.27 -75.01
N PHE A 190 -4.78 -8.31 -75.42
CA PHE A 190 -3.87 -8.29 -76.57
C PHE A 190 -4.54 -8.60 -77.92
N ASP A 191 -5.88 -8.64 -77.99
CA ASP A 191 -6.65 -9.01 -79.20
C ASP A 191 -6.23 -10.39 -79.81
N ILE A 192 -5.72 -11.28 -78.96
CA ILE A 192 -5.36 -12.66 -79.33
C ILE A 192 -6.64 -13.48 -79.52
N THR A 193 -7.69 -13.22 -78.73
CA THR A 193 -9.03 -13.75 -78.99
C THR A 193 -9.61 -13.12 -80.27
N ASN A 194 -10.80 -13.57 -80.71
CA ASN A 194 -11.49 -12.92 -81.82
C ASN A 194 -12.40 -11.81 -81.25
N PRO A 195 -12.06 -10.53 -81.36
CA PRO A 195 -12.86 -9.45 -80.77
C PRO A 195 -14.24 -9.29 -81.40
N ALA A 196 -14.48 -9.89 -82.58
CA ALA A 196 -15.80 -9.92 -83.22
C ALA A 196 -16.75 -10.97 -82.64
N VAL A 197 -16.25 -11.89 -81.80
CA VAL A 197 -17.02 -12.97 -81.18
C VAL A 197 -17.02 -12.77 -79.67
N SER A 198 -18.18 -12.40 -79.11
CA SER A 198 -18.28 -12.05 -77.69
C SER A 198 -18.17 -13.24 -76.72
N ASN A 199 -18.24 -14.48 -77.23
CA ASN A 199 -18.16 -15.69 -76.40
C ASN A 199 -16.85 -16.43 -76.71
N PHE A 200 -16.00 -16.58 -75.71
CA PHE A 200 -14.74 -17.32 -75.81
C PHE A 200 -14.96 -18.85 -75.81
N ASN A 201 -16.09 -19.34 -75.29
CA ASN A 201 -16.41 -20.75 -75.08
C ASN A 201 -15.31 -21.52 -74.29
N PRO A 202 -15.07 -21.18 -73.01
CA PRO A 202 -13.93 -21.68 -72.23
C PRO A 202 -13.87 -23.21 -72.07
N LYS A 203 -15.03 -23.88 -72.00
CA LYS A 203 -15.15 -25.34 -71.83
C LYS A 203 -15.06 -26.15 -73.12
N GLY A 204 -15.21 -25.51 -74.28
CA GLY A 204 -15.08 -26.17 -75.57
C GLY A 204 -13.68 -26.73 -75.80
N SER A 205 -13.56 -27.85 -76.51
CA SER A 205 -12.28 -28.40 -76.94
C SER A 205 -11.65 -27.54 -78.06
N THR A 206 -10.32 -27.48 -78.09
CA THR A 206 -9.58 -26.68 -79.07
C THR A 206 -9.18 -27.52 -80.28
N THR A 207 -9.50 -27.06 -81.49
CA THR A 207 -9.03 -27.71 -82.73
C THR A 207 -7.60 -27.29 -83.09
N ARG A 208 -6.94 -28.07 -83.95
CA ARG A 208 -5.57 -27.82 -84.39
C ARG A 208 -5.44 -26.48 -85.13
N GLY A 209 -6.41 -26.12 -85.97
CA GLY A 209 -6.46 -24.82 -86.64
C GLY A 209 -6.68 -23.66 -85.67
N GLN A 210 -7.56 -23.83 -84.68
CA GLN A 210 -7.77 -22.82 -83.63
C GLN A 210 -6.51 -22.60 -82.81
N PHE A 211 -5.84 -23.67 -82.36
CA PHE A 211 -4.58 -23.58 -81.63
C PHE A 211 -3.50 -22.87 -82.45
N ALA A 212 -3.38 -23.21 -83.75
CA ALA A 212 -2.46 -22.54 -84.66
C ALA A 212 -2.74 -21.03 -84.75
N THR A 213 -4.00 -20.61 -84.85
CA THR A 213 -4.35 -19.18 -84.85
C THR A 213 -4.00 -18.48 -83.54
N PHE A 214 -4.31 -19.10 -82.39
CA PHE A 214 -3.95 -18.52 -81.09
C PHE A 214 -2.44 -18.39 -80.95
N LEU A 215 -1.69 -19.46 -81.22
CA LEU A 215 -0.23 -19.44 -81.15
C LEU A 215 0.36 -18.41 -82.12
N TYR A 216 -0.08 -18.38 -83.38
CA TYR A 216 0.38 -17.39 -84.38
C TYR A 216 0.14 -15.96 -83.89
N LYS A 217 -1.05 -15.67 -83.37
CA LYS A 217 -1.35 -14.34 -82.82
C LYS A 217 -0.44 -14.01 -81.65
N THR A 218 -0.29 -14.91 -80.68
CA THR A 218 0.58 -14.70 -79.51
C THR A 218 2.05 -14.50 -79.90
N ILE A 219 2.56 -15.25 -80.90
CA ILE A 219 3.94 -15.07 -81.43
C ILE A 219 4.14 -13.68 -82.02
N ASN A 220 3.13 -13.14 -82.69
CA ASN A 220 3.19 -11.85 -83.37
C ASN A 220 2.68 -10.68 -82.52
N THR A 221 2.29 -10.94 -81.27
CA THR A 221 1.92 -9.88 -80.31
C THR A 221 3.20 -9.21 -79.81
N ASP A 222 3.21 -7.88 -79.82
CA ASP A 222 4.28 -7.09 -79.22
C ASP A 222 4.06 -6.97 -77.71
N PHE A 223 4.91 -7.65 -76.94
CA PHE A 223 4.93 -7.60 -75.48
C PHE A 223 5.93 -6.58 -74.92
N SER A 224 6.57 -5.75 -75.75
CA SER A 224 7.64 -4.85 -75.30
C SER A 224 7.20 -3.81 -74.26
N ALA A 225 5.90 -3.54 -74.16
CA ALA A 225 5.32 -2.65 -73.15
C ALA A 225 5.19 -3.30 -71.76
N VAL A 226 5.43 -4.61 -71.67
CA VAL A 226 5.35 -5.40 -70.44
C VAL A 226 6.75 -5.48 -69.84
N THR A 227 7.03 -4.67 -68.81
CA THR A 227 8.32 -4.67 -68.12
C THR A 227 8.23 -5.38 -66.77
N GLY A 228 9.13 -6.34 -66.52
CA GLY A 228 9.35 -6.94 -65.21
C GLY A 228 9.21 -8.46 -65.16
N VAL A 229 10.30 -9.12 -64.78
CA VAL A 229 10.30 -10.51 -64.25
C VAL A 229 10.08 -10.41 -62.76
N ALA A 230 9.08 -11.11 -62.21
CA ALA A 230 9.05 -11.33 -60.77
C ALA A 230 10.20 -12.28 -60.37
N ASN A 231 11.13 -11.82 -59.54
CA ASN A 231 12.11 -12.71 -58.90
C ASN A 231 11.36 -13.61 -57.91
N SER A 232 11.08 -14.85 -58.34
CA SER A 232 10.27 -15.81 -57.59
C SER A 232 10.95 -16.36 -56.33
N ALA A 233 12.21 -16.00 -56.06
CA ALA A 233 12.95 -16.39 -54.85
C ALA A 233 12.66 -15.50 -53.64
N VAL A 234 12.15 -14.28 -53.82
CA VAL A 234 11.81 -13.35 -52.73
C VAL A 234 10.37 -13.62 -52.25
N SER A 235 10.18 -13.77 -50.95
CA SER A 235 8.87 -13.99 -50.33
C SER A 235 8.25 -12.73 -49.73
N GLU A 236 9.07 -11.82 -49.18
CA GLU A 236 8.60 -10.60 -48.52
C GLU A 236 9.63 -9.48 -48.66
N ILE A 237 9.16 -8.23 -48.79
CA ILE A 237 9.98 -7.01 -48.74
C ILE A 237 9.33 -6.04 -47.76
N LYS A 238 10.11 -5.53 -46.80
CA LYS A 238 9.61 -4.66 -45.76
C LYS A 238 10.56 -3.52 -45.47
N ALA A 239 10.11 -2.27 -45.65
CA ALA A 239 10.82 -1.12 -45.07
C ALA A 239 10.71 -1.19 -43.54
N ILE A 240 11.84 -1.15 -42.86
CA ILE A 240 11.92 -1.19 -41.39
C ILE A 240 11.97 0.22 -40.82
N ASN A 241 12.78 1.07 -41.45
CA ASN A 241 12.90 2.50 -41.15
C ASN A 241 13.35 3.25 -42.41
N ASN A 242 13.60 4.56 -42.27
CA ASN A 242 13.91 5.42 -43.40
C ASN A 242 15.21 5.09 -44.14
N THR A 243 16.05 4.19 -43.64
CA THR A 243 17.29 3.77 -44.30
C THR A 243 17.46 2.25 -44.32
N THR A 244 16.44 1.47 -43.94
CA THR A 244 16.58 0.02 -43.79
C THR A 244 15.42 -0.71 -44.43
N VAL A 245 15.73 -1.71 -45.25
CA VAL A 245 14.75 -2.60 -45.90
C VAL A 245 15.17 -4.05 -45.63
N GLU A 246 14.25 -4.87 -45.15
CA GLU A 246 14.44 -6.32 -45.05
C GLU A 246 13.85 -7.01 -46.29
N VAL A 247 14.62 -7.94 -46.85
CA VAL A 247 14.26 -8.77 -47.99
C VAL A 247 14.33 -10.23 -47.55
N THR A 248 13.19 -10.89 -47.47
CA THR A 248 13.12 -12.30 -47.06
C THR A 248 13.01 -13.18 -48.30
N PHE A 249 13.90 -14.17 -48.39
CA PHE A 249 13.93 -15.18 -49.44
C PHE A 249 13.18 -16.44 -49.01
N LYS A 250 12.70 -17.23 -49.98
CA LYS A 250 12.05 -18.52 -49.71
C LYS A 250 13.03 -19.54 -49.12
N ASP A 251 14.28 -19.51 -49.59
CA ASP A 251 15.39 -20.36 -49.17
C ASP A 251 16.47 -19.54 -48.46
N ALA A 252 17.39 -20.22 -47.77
CA ALA A 252 18.50 -19.57 -47.08
C ALA A 252 19.47 -18.91 -48.09
N VAL A 253 20.04 -17.77 -47.72
CA VAL A 253 21.00 -17.03 -48.53
C VAL A 253 22.42 -17.44 -48.13
N ASP A 254 23.00 -18.37 -48.88
CA ASP A 254 24.32 -18.93 -48.59
C ASP A 254 25.48 -18.03 -49.04
N ASN A 255 25.28 -17.22 -50.08
CA ASN A 255 26.28 -16.29 -50.60
C ASN A 255 25.66 -14.96 -50.99
N ILE A 256 25.80 -13.96 -50.12
CA ILE A 256 25.29 -12.61 -50.34
C ILE A 256 26.00 -11.89 -51.49
N GLU A 257 27.28 -12.18 -51.75
CA GLU A 257 28.07 -11.54 -52.80
C GLU A 257 27.63 -11.95 -54.22
N ALA A 258 26.86 -13.04 -54.34
CA ALA A 258 26.26 -13.48 -55.60
C ALA A 258 24.92 -12.77 -55.91
N LEU A 259 24.44 -11.90 -55.02
CA LEU A 259 23.19 -11.15 -55.17
C LEU A 259 23.47 -9.65 -55.34
N ASP A 260 22.94 -9.06 -56.39
CA ASP A 260 23.00 -7.62 -56.65
C ASP A 260 21.64 -6.97 -56.33
N PHE A 261 21.62 -6.06 -55.35
CA PHE A 261 20.41 -5.37 -54.90
C PHE A 261 20.39 -3.94 -55.41
N THR A 262 19.39 -3.59 -56.21
CA THR A 262 19.17 -2.22 -56.69
C THR A 262 17.74 -1.78 -56.39
N ILE A 263 17.57 -0.54 -55.94
CA ILE A 263 16.24 0.05 -55.70
C ILE A 263 16.08 1.25 -56.63
N GLU A 264 15.01 1.27 -57.42
CA GLU A 264 14.76 2.35 -58.38
C GLU A 264 14.60 3.69 -57.66
N GLY A 265 15.47 4.65 -57.98
CA GLY A 265 15.45 5.98 -57.37
C GLY A 265 15.93 6.03 -55.91
N LEU A 266 16.55 4.96 -55.39
CA LEU A 266 17.08 4.91 -54.03
C LEU A 266 18.40 4.12 -53.97
N GLU A 267 19.47 4.77 -53.51
CA GLU A 267 20.79 4.13 -53.37
C GLU A 267 20.77 3.03 -52.29
N VAL A 268 21.34 1.87 -52.60
CA VAL A 268 21.65 0.81 -51.62
C VAL A 268 23.11 0.96 -51.20
N LYS A 269 23.35 1.17 -49.90
CA LYS A 269 24.67 1.40 -49.32
C LYS A 269 25.35 0.13 -48.80
N ASN A 270 24.56 -0.83 -48.32
CA ASN A 270 25.06 -2.09 -47.77
C ASN A 270 23.99 -3.17 -47.83
N ALA A 271 24.40 -4.44 -47.89
CA ALA A 271 23.53 -5.60 -47.81
C ALA A 271 24.20 -6.68 -46.95
N VAL A 272 23.48 -7.19 -45.94
CA VAL A 272 24.02 -8.23 -45.03
C VAL A 272 22.95 -9.26 -44.70
N VAL A 273 23.35 -10.54 -44.53
CA VAL A 273 22.44 -11.58 -44.03
C VAL A 273 22.18 -11.36 -42.55
N LYS A 274 20.92 -11.44 -42.14
CA LYS A 274 20.48 -11.22 -40.75
C LYS A 274 21.01 -12.36 -39.87
N GLN A 275 21.70 -12.02 -38.78
CA GLN A 275 22.32 -13.04 -37.90
C GLN A 275 21.32 -14.05 -37.31
N THR A 276 20.08 -13.63 -37.07
CA THR A 276 19.04 -14.47 -36.46
C THR A 276 18.24 -15.28 -37.48
N ASP A 277 18.34 -14.96 -38.78
CA ASP A 277 17.56 -15.59 -39.84
C ASP A 277 18.34 -15.59 -41.17
N ALA A 278 18.81 -16.78 -41.56
CA ALA A 278 19.59 -16.96 -42.78
C ALA A 278 18.79 -16.71 -44.08
N LYS A 279 17.46 -16.55 -44.01
CA LYS A 279 16.62 -16.22 -45.18
C LYS A 279 16.45 -14.73 -45.39
N THR A 280 16.77 -13.89 -44.41
CA THR A 280 16.56 -12.45 -44.48
C THR A 280 17.86 -11.73 -44.75
N VAL A 281 17.83 -10.87 -45.77
CA VAL A 281 18.89 -9.90 -46.06
C VAL A 281 18.41 -8.52 -45.60
N VAL A 282 19.27 -7.82 -44.87
CA VAL A 282 19.06 -6.44 -44.42
C VAL A 282 19.82 -5.52 -45.36
N LEU A 283 19.08 -4.68 -46.09
CA LEU A 283 19.63 -3.63 -46.94
C LEU A 283 19.67 -2.30 -46.17
N THR A 284 20.83 -1.66 -46.16
CA THR A 284 20.97 -0.25 -45.77
C THR A 284 20.85 0.61 -47.03
N THR A 285 19.94 1.59 -47.03
CA THR A 285 19.66 2.47 -48.17
C THR A 285 20.02 3.92 -47.87
N ALA A 286 20.02 4.79 -48.88
CA ALA A 286 19.82 6.22 -48.68
C ALA A 286 18.45 6.50 -48.02
N ALA A 287 18.25 7.74 -47.56
CA ALA A 287 17.00 8.13 -46.91
C ALA A 287 15.80 7.96 -47.86
N GLN A 288 14.84 7.16 -47.43
CA GLN A 288 13.57 6.94 -48.08
C GLN A 288 12.65 8.16 -47.89
N THR A 289 11.80 8.38 -48.87
CA THR A 289 10.69 9.34 -48.79
C THR A 289 9.42 8.59 -48.39
N GLY A 290 8.71 9.08 -47.37
CA GLY A 290 7.45 8.47 -46.93
C GLY A 290 6.42 8.38 -48.03
N ASP A 291 5.65 7.29 -48.03
CA ASP A 291 4.57 6.96 -48.97
C ASP A 291 4.98 6.77 -50.44
N THR A 292 6.21 7.11 -50.82
CA THR A 292 6.78 6.76 -52.12
C THR A 292 6.89 5.24 -52.26
N VAL A 293 6.33 4.67 -53.33
CA VAL A 293 6.50 3.25 -53.65
C VAL A 293 7.83 3.07 -54.36
N TYR A 294 8.72 2.28 -53.76
CA TYR A 294 10.01 1.90 -54.33
C TYR A 294 9.93 0.50 -54.93
N THR A 295 10.61 0.30 -56.06
CA THR A 295 10.79 -1.02 -56.69
C THR A 295 12.16 -1.57 -56.34
N LEU A 296 12.19 -2.76 -55.73
CA LEU A 296 13.42 -3.50 -55.48
C LEU A 296 13.67 -4.48 -56.64
N ASN A 297 14.88 -4.45 -57.17
CA ASN A 297 15.40 -5.44 -58.10
C ASN A 297 16.52 -6.25 -57.43
N VAL A 298 16.54 -7.56 -57.69
CA VAL A 298 17.60 -8.48 -57.27
C VAL A 298 18.15 -9.16 -58.53
N ASN A 299 19.45 -9.04 -58.80
CA ASN A 299 20.10 -9.51 -60.02
C ASN A 299 19.41 -8.99 -61.30
N ALA A 300 19.10 -7.69 -61.33
CA ALA A 300 18.36 -7.01 -62.40
C ALA A 300 16.92 -7.50 -62.66
N ALA A 301 16.39 -8.46 -61.87
CA ALA A 301 14.99 -8.89 -61.93
C ALA A 301 14.16 -8.21 -60.83
N LYS A 302 12.91 -7.82 -61.14
CA LYS A 302 12.02 -7.16 -60.19
C LYS A 302 11.61 -8.10 -59.07
N ALA A 303 12.10 -7.87 -57.86
CA ALA A 303 11.75 -8.67 -56.69
C ALA A 303 10.40 -8.28 -56.08
N GLY A 304 10.03 -7.00 -56.16
CA GLY A 304 8.75 -6.50 -55.67
C GLY A 304 8.81 -5.01 -55.36
N THR A 305 7.80 -4.50 -54.66
CA THR A 305 7.72 -3.10 -54.26
C THR A 305 7.50 -2.96 -52.76
N PHE A 306 7.91 -1.82 -52.20
CA PHE A 306 7.64 -1.44 -50.82
C PHE A 306 7.36 0.06 -50.71
N LYS A 307 6.59 0.48 -49.71
CA LYS A 307 6.40 1.91 -49.41
C LYS A 307 7.55 2.41 -48.53
N GLY A 308 8.15 3.52 -48.93
CA GLY A 308 9.18 4.20 -48.17
C GLY A 308 8.67 4.72 -46.84
N ILE A 309 9.57 4.79 -45.88
CA ILE A 309 9.33 5.36 -44.55
C ILE A 309 10.06 6.70 -44.46
N SER A 310 9.34 7.77 -44.10
CA SER A 310 9.96 9.07 -43.84
C SER A 310 10.98 8.99 -42.69
N ALA A 311 12.03 9.80 -42.79
CA ALA A 311 12.94 10.02 -41.67
C ALA A 311 12.18 10.55 -40.45
N VAL A 312 12.03 9.72 -39.43
CA VAL A 312 11.48 10.16 -38.16
C VAL A 312 12.62 10.69 -37.31
N VAL A 313 12.64 11.99 -37.06
CA VAL A 313 13.63 12.63 -36.20
C VAL A 313 13.15 12.57 -34.74
N PRO A 314 13.88 11.90 -33.84
CA PRO A 314 13.56 11.91 -32.42
C PRO A 314 13.62 13.32 -31.84
N THR A 315 12.58 13.71 -31.11
CA THR A 315 12.57 14.97 -30.35
C THR A 315 13.17 14.78 -28.96
N ALA A 316 13.04 13.58 -28.39
CA ALA A 316 13.67 13.19 -27.13
C ALA A 316 13.90 11.66 -27.06
N VAL A 317 14.89 11.26 -26.26
CA VAL A 317 15.09 9.87 -25.82
C VAL A 317 15.12 9.88 -24.30
N THR A 318 14.37 8.99 -23.67
CA THR A 318 14.28 8.86 -22.21
C THR A 318 14.43 7.41 -21.79
N MET A 319 14.90 7.17 -20.56
CA MET A 319 14.91 5.84 -19.96
C MET A 319 13.56 5.57 -19.28
N THR A 320 12.90 4.45 -19.60
CA THR A 320 11.62 4.10 -18.94
C THR A 320 11.82 3.71 -17.47
N THR A 321 12.96 3.09 -17.16
CA THR A 321 13.44 2.79 -15.80
C THR A 321 14.90 3.20 -15.70
N PRO A 322 15.21 4.43 -15.21
CA PRO A 322 16.57 4.95 -15.15
C PRO A 322 17.44 4.30 -14.06
N SER A 323 16.86 3.47 -13.19
CA SER A 323 17.58 2.69 -12.18
C SER A 323 17.02 1.28 -12.17
N VAL A 324 17.87 0.29 -12.47
CA VAL A 324 17.50 -1.11 -12.56
C VAL A 324 18.46 -1.92 -11.71
N GLN A 325 17.96 -2.98 -11.05
CA GLN A 325 18.80 -3.89 -10.27
C GLN A 325 19.02 -5.18 -11.07
N GLY A 326 20.26 -5.64 -11.11
CA GLY A 326 20.68 -6.85 -11.79
C GLY A 326 21.24 -7.88 -10.83
N LYS A 327 20.85 -9.15 -11.00
CA LYS A 327 21.48 -10.27 -10.32
C LYS A 327 22.59 -10.84 -11.19
N LEU A 328 23.78 -11.07 -10.62
CA LEU A 328 24.92 -11.59 -11.39
C LEU A 328 24.56 -12.90 -12.12
N GLY A 329 25.01 -13.00 -13.37
CA GLY A 329 24.72 -14.15 -14.24
C GLY A 329 23.30 -14.18 -14.82
N GLN A 330 22.44 -13.20 -14.50
CA GLN A 330 21.11 -13.08 -15.08
C GLN A 330 21.04 -11.95 -16.10
N GLN A 331 20.12 -12.06 -17.07
CA GLN A 331 19.88 -10.98 -18.02
C GLN A 331 19.09 -9.85 -17.35
N VAL A 332 19.54 -8.61 -17.57
CA VAL A 332 18.83 -7.41 -17.17
C VAL A 332 18.37 -6.68 -18.42
N THR A 333 17.09 -6.32 -18.42
CA THR A 333 16.46 -5.56 -19.50
C THR A 333 16.56 -4.06 -19.26
N VAL A 334 17.06 -3.33 -20.24
CA VAL A 334 17.07 -1.87 -20.31
C VAL A 334 16.15 -1.42 -21.43
N LYS A 335 15.36 -0.37 -21.17
CA LYS A 335 14.32 0.13 -22.08
C LYS A 335 14.40 1.64 -22.26
N ALA A 336 14.56 2.08 -23.50
CA ALA A 336 14.56 3.49 -23.89
C ALA A 336 13.24 3.84 -24.60
N GLN A 337 12.59 4.91 -24.20
CA GLN A 337 11.43 5.49 -24.86
C GLN A 337 11.89 6.63 -25.77
N VAL A 338 11.52 6.54 -27.05
CA VAL A 338 11.71 7.61 -28.02
C VAL A 338 10.42 8.43 -28.12
N THR A 339 10.57 9.74 -28.14
CA THR A 339 9.52 10.71 -28.43
C THR A 339 9.77 11.32 -29.79
N VAL A 340 8.70 11.51 -30.55
CA VAL A 340 8.70 12.06 -31.91
C VAL A 340 7.62 13.14 -31.99
N ALA A 341 7.61 13.93 -33.06
CA ALA A 341 6.55 14.90 -33.30
C ALA A 341 5.18 14.21 -33.47
N GLU A 342 4.10 14.91 -33.11
CA GLU A 342 2.73 14.39 -33.24
C GLU A 342 2.44 13.94 -34.68
N GLY A 343 1.80 12.77 -34.82
CA GLY A 343 1.49 12.16 -36.11
C GLY A 343 2.63 11.36 -36.78
N GLN A 344 3.85 11.39 -36.25
CA GLN A 344 4.97 10.56 -36.76
C GLN A 344 4.95 9.15 -36.18
N SER A 345 5.46 8.17 -36.95
CA SER A 345 5.61 6.79 -36.47
C SER A 345 6.61 6.74 -35.30
N LYS A 346 6.27 5.97 -34.26
CA LYS A 346 7.19 5.68 -33.15
C LYS A 346 7.99 4.40 -33.36
N ALA A 347 7.58 3.56 -34.31
CA ALA A 347 8.21 2.27 -34.60
C ALA A 347 9.40 2.42 -35.56
N GLY A 348 10.37 1.50 -35.45
CA GLY A 348 11.46 1.40 -36.41
C GLY A 348 12.65 2.32 -36.14
N ILE A 349 12.60 3.14 -35.10
CA ILE A 349 13.63 4.14 -34.82
C ILE A 349 14.82 3.48 -34.14
N PRO A 350 16.04 3.58 -34.70
CA PRO A 350 17.23 3.03 -34.08
C PRO A 350 17.69 3.86 -32.87
N VAL A 351 17.95 3.16 -31.76
CA VAL A 351 18.49 3.71 -30.52
C VAL A 351 19.75 2.95 -30.16
N THR A 352 20.86 3.67 -30.03
CA THR A 352 22.11 3.07 -29.55
C THR A 352 22.10 3.05 -28.02
N LEU A 353 22.37 1.88 -27.44
CA LEU A 353 22.69 1.70 -26.03
C LEU A 353 24.20 1.51 -25.88
N TYR A 354 24.78 2.26 -24.95
CA TYR A 354 26.19 2.27 -24.63
C TYR A 354 26.41 2.09 -23.13
N VAL A 355 27.23 1.10 -22.77
CA VAL A 355 27.74 0.88 -21.41
C VAL A 355 29.26 0.88 -21.49
N PRO A 356 29.96 1.77 -20.76
CA PRO A 356 31.41 1.82 -20.77
C PRO A 356 31.99 0.55 -20.14
N GLY A 357 33.13 0.10 -20.68
CA GLY A 357 33.94 -0.93 -20.06
C GLY A 357 34.78 -0.38 -18.90
N SER A 358 35.51 -1.26 -18.21
CA SER A 358 36.47 -0.89 -17.17
C SER A 358 37.91 -1.07 -17.67
N ALA A 359 38.83 -0.25 -17.15
CA ALA A 359 40.24 -0.27 -17.55
C ALA A 359 40.96 -1.59 -17.22
N ASP A 360 40.47 -2.32 -16.21
CA ASP A 360 40.96 -3.64 -15.80
C ASP A 360 40.36 -4.80 -16.62
N GLY A 361 39.46 -4.52 -17.57
CA GLY A 361 38.82 -5.52 -18.42
C GLY A 361 37.74 -6.36 -17.73
N ILE A 362 37.46 -6.14 -16.43
CA ILE A 362 36.42 -6.85 -15.69
C ILE A 362 35.03 -6.57 -16.28
N LYS A 363 34.82 -5.37 -16.82
CA LYS A 363 33.63 -4.98 -17.57
C LYS A 363 33.98 -4.81 -19.04
N ALA A 364 33.48 -5.70 -19.89
CA ALA A 364 33.47 -5.46 -21.33
C ALA A 364 32.52 -4.29 -21.67
N PRO A 365 32.90 -3.36 -22.57
CA PRO A 365 31.96 -2.36 -23.07
C PRO A 365 30.81 -3.04 -23.81
N VAL A 366 29.61 -2.46 -23.69
CA VAL A 366 28.43 -2.91 -24.45
C VAL A 366 28.00 -1.77 -25.34
N THR A 367 28.04 -1.98 -26.66
CA THR A 367 27.51 -1.03 -27.65
C THR A 367 26.60 -1.80 -28.58
N VAL A 368 25.33 -1.43 -28.62
CA VAL A 368 24.31 -2.15 -29.39
C VAL A 368 23.25 -1.19 -29.87
N GLU A 369 22.72 -1.44 -31.06
CA GLU A 369 21.55 -0.74 -31.58
C GLU A 369 20.29 -1.57 -31.33
N ALA A 370 19.26 -0.95 -30.76
CA ALA A 370 17.94 -1.52 -30.58
C ALA A 370 16.92 -0.68 -31.35
N ILE A 371 15.95 -1.35 -31.99
CA ILE A 371 14.89 -0.69 -32.74
C ILE A 371 13.65 -0.51 -31.86
N THR A 372 12.99 0.64 -31.97
CA THR A 372 11.74 0.89 -31.24
C THR A 372 10.57 0.08 -31.77
N ASN A 373 9.72 -0.39 -30.86
CA ASN A 373 8.43 -1.01 -31.17
C ASN A 373 7.34 0.04 -31.50
N ALA A 374 6.09 -0.39 -31.69
CA ALA A 374 4.95 0.49 -32.01
C ALA A 374 4.71 1.62 -31.00
N GLU A 375 5.05 1.39 -29.72
CA GLU A 375 4.94 2.38 -28.65
C GLU A 375 6.14 3.33 -28.58
N GLY A 376 7.19 3.10 -29.38
CA GLY A 376 8.43 3.89 -29.34
C GLY A 376 9.46 3.38 -28.34
N VAL A 377 9.35 2.14 -27.87
CA VAL A 377 10.26 1.55 -26.87
C VAL A 377 11.30 0.68 -27.55
N ALA A 378 12.57 1.05 -27.40
CA ALA A 378 13.71 0.21 -27.75
C ALA A 378 14.15 -0.59 -26.53
N THR A 379 14.33 -1.91 -26.68
CA THR A 379 14.64 -2.82 -25.57
C THR A 379 15.92 -3.59 -25.86
N HIS A 380 16.80 -3.70 -24.85
CA HIS A 380 17.98 -4.53 -24.93
C HIS A 380 18.26 -5.23 -23.59
N THR A 381 18.88 -6.40 -23.64
CA THR A 381 19.21 -7.22 -22.47
C THR A 381 20.70 -7.52 -22.43
N TYR A 382 21.33 -7.38 -21.27
CA TYR A 382 22.73 -7.78 -21.07
C TYR A 382 22.97 -8.33 -19.67
N THR A 383 24.13 -8.93 -19.44
CA THR A 383 24.50 -9.61 -18.18
C THR A 383 25.87 -9.14 -17.69
N ARG A 384 26.06 -9.08 -16.36
CA ARG A 384 27.37 -8.97 -15.71
C ARG A 384 27.62 -10.13 -14.75
N TYR A 385 28.90 -10.38 -14.49
CA TYR A 385 29.39 -11.43 -13.58
C TYR A 385 30.18 -10.87 -12.38
N ALA A 386 30.19 -9.54 -12.20
CA ALA A 386 30.82 -8.87 -11.07
C ALA A 386 29.88 -7.80 -10.49
N ALA A 387 29.84 -7.71 -9.16
CA ALA A 387 29.02 -6.74 -8.43
C ALA A 387 29.55 -5.32 -8.68
N THR A 388 28.80 -4.54 -9.47
CA THR A 388 29.25 -3.25 -9.99
C THR A 388 28.05 -2.37 -10.38
N THR A 389 28.28 -1.07 -10.56
CA THR A 389 27.27 -0.16 -11.13
C THR A 389 27.65 0.20 -12.55
N ASP A 390 26.73 0.01 -13.50
CA ASP A 390 26.90 0.36 -14.90
C ASP A 390 26.12 1.63 -15.23
N ALA A 391 26.80 2.66 -15.74
CA ALA A 391 26.15 3.82 -16.33
C ALA A 391 25.75 3.48 -17.77
N VAL A 392 24.45 3.46 -18.06
CA VAL A 392 23.90 3.10 -19.36
C VAL A 392 23.45 4.37 -20.07
N THR A 393 24.09 4.71 -21.18
CA THR A 393 23.66 5.82 -22.04
C THR A 393 22.85 5.28 -23.21
N VAL A 394 21.64 5.78 -23.39
CA VAL A 394 20.81 5.51 -24.57
C VAL A 394 20.66 6.78 -25.38
N TYR A 395 20.81 6.70 -26.70
CA TYR A 395 20.66 7.87 -27.58
C TYR A 395 20.12 7.48 -28.95
N ALA A 396 19.46 8.42 -29.61
CA ALA A 396 19.02 8.24 -30.99
C ALA A 396 20.23 7.95 -31.88
N THR A 397 20.24 6.84 -32.61
CA THR A 397 21.36 6.52 -33.50
C THR A 397 21.51 7.65 -34.53
N GLY A 398 22.73 8.18 -34.68
CA GLY A 398 23.05 9.30 -35.56
C GLY A 398 22.81 10.70 -34.98
N ASP A 399 22.08 10.82 -33.85
CA ASP A 399 21.91 12.08 -33.12
C ASP A 399 22.12 11.88 -31.61
N ARG A 400 23.38 12.03 -31.18
CA ARG A 400 23.76 11.94 -29.77
C ARG A 400 23.24 13.09 -28.91
N SER A 401 22.64 14.14 -29.49
CA SER A 401 22.06 15.25 -28.71
C SER A 401 20.79 14.83 -27.97
N LYS A 402 20.13 13.76 -28.43
CA LYS A 402 18.95 13.17 -27.78
C LYS A 402 19.37 11.93 -27.03
N PHE A 403 19.79 12.11 -25.78
CA PHE A 403 20.26 11.01 -24.94
C PHE A 403 19.63 11.04 -23.55
N ALA A 404 19.61 9.87 -22.93
CA ALA A 404 19.32 9.70 -21.52
C ALA A 404 20.36 8.75 -20.90
N THR A 405 20.63 8.95 -19.62
CA THR A 405 21.50 8.07 -18.84
C THR A 405 20.68 7.41 -17.74
N GLY A 406 20.81 6.10 -17.62
CA GLY A 406 20.32 5.31 -16.51
C GLY A 406 21.44 4.47 -15.90
N TYR A 407 21.11 3.68 -14.90
CA TYR A 407 22.06 2.89 -14.13
C TYR A 407 21.53 1.48 -13.90
N VAL A 408 22.43 0.50 -14.02
CA VAL A 408 22.15 -0.88 -13.62
C VAL A 408 23.06 -1.23 -12.44
N PHE A 409 22.46 -1.62 -11.32
CA PHE A 409 23.14 -2.01 -10.09
C PHE A 409 23.24 -3.52 -10.02
N TRP A 410 24.42 -4.05 -10.31
CA TRP A 410 24.69 -5.48 -10.29
C TRP A 410 25.08 -5.93 -8.88
N GLY A 411 24.34 -6.89 -8.33
CA GLY A 411 24.62 -7.54 -7.06
C GLY A 411 24.51 -9.05 -7.16
N VAL A 412 25.13 -9.77 -6.21
CA VAL A 412 24.98 -11.24 -6.13
C VAL A 412 23.54 -11.67 -5.80
N ASP A 413 22.72 -10.75 -5.27
CA ASP A 413 21.29 -10.90 -5.04
C ASP A 413 20.58 -9.55 -5.22
N THR A 414 19.24 -9.52 -5.12
CA THR A 414 18.48 -8.26 -5.11
C THR A 414 18.94 -7.36 -3.96
N ILE A 415 19.38 -6.15 -4.29
CA ILE A 415 20.10 -5.27 -3.36
C ILE A 415 19.11 -4.51 -2.47
N LEU A 416 18.03 -3.97 -3.05
CA LEU A 416 17.00 -3.21 -2.34
C LEU A 416 15.62 -3.67 -2.79
N SER A 417 14.75 -4.03 -1.85
CA SER A 417 13.38 -4.44 -2.14
C SER A 417 12.38 -3.77 -1.21
N ILE A 418 11.16 -3.62 -1.69
CA ILE A 418 10.00 -3.11 -0.96
C ILE A 418 8.84 -4.08 -1.11
N THR A 419 8.17 -4.39 0.00
CA THR A 419 7.05 -5.33 0.08
C THR A 419 5.92 -4.71 0.89
N GLU A 420 4.67 -4.96 0.50
CA GLU A 420 3.51 -4.50 1.26
C GLU A 420 3.33 -5.39 2.50
N VAL A 421 3.13 -4.77 3.67
CA VAL A 421 2.79 -5.48 4.93
C VAL A 421 1.27 -5.50 5.12
N THR A 422 0.60 -4.40 4.77
CA THR A 422 -0.86 -4.30 4.71
C THR A 422 -1.31 -4.27 3.26
N GLU A 423 -2.09 -5.27 2.85
CA GLU A 423 -2.59 -5.42 1.48
C GLU A 423 -3.75 -4.46 1.16
N GLY A 424 -3.95 -4.13 -0.12
CA GLY A 424 -5.09 -3.34 -0.61
C GLY A 424 -4.66 -2.14 -1.44
N ALA A 425 -5.17 -2.03 -2.67
CA ALA A 425 -4.83 -0.92 -3.58
C ALA A 425 -5.47 0.41 -3.16
N THR A 426 -6.61 0.35 -2.46
CA THR A 426 -7.32 1.51 -1.92
C THR A 426 -7.40 1.40 -0.40
N VAL A 427 -7.05 2.48 0.29
CA VAL A 427 -7.02 2.60 1.75
C VAL A 427 -7.86 3.81 2.15
N ASN A 428 -8.49 3.75 3.32
CA ASN A 428 -9.27 4.86 3.85
C ASN A 428 -8.39 6.11 4.05
N ASN A 429 -8.98 7.29 3.87
CA ASN A 429 -8.32 8.55 4.18
C ASN A 429 -7.79 8.55 5.63
N GLY A 430 -6.54 9.00 5.83
CA GLY A 430 -5.88 9.07 7.13
C GLY A 430 -5.39 7.73 7.70
N ALA A 431 -5.77 6.59 7.12
CA ALA A 431 -5.24 5.29 7.56
C ALA A 431 -3.80 5.09 7.07
N ASN A 432 -3.04 4.25 7.78
CA ASN A 432 -1.66 3.91 7.44
C ASN A 432 -1.60 2.67 6.56
N LYS A 433 -0.94 2.76 5.41
CA LYS A 433 -0.46 1.60 4.64
C LYS A 433 1.00 1.32 4.99
N THR A 434 1.30 0.10 5.42
CA THR A 434 2.63 -0.27 5.93
C THR A 434 3.43 -1.05 4.89
N TYR A 435 4.71 -0.71 4.76
CA TYR A 435 5.65 -1.35 3.86
C TYR A 435 6.88 -1.83 4.62
N LYS A 436 7.46 -2.94 4.15
CA LYS A 436 8.74 -3.46 4.61
C LYS A 436 9.78 -3.35 3.51
N VAL A 437 10.95 -2.85 3.88
CA VAL A 437 12.12 -2.69 3.04
C VAL A 437 13.19 -3.67 3.48
N THR A 438 13.88 -4.28 2.52
CA THR A 438 15.06 -5.12 2.79
C THR A 438 16.23 -4.62 1.97
N TYR A 439 17.39 -4.47 2.60
CA TYR A 439 18.64 -4.10 1.95
C TYR A 439 19.72 -5.17 2.17
N LYS A 440 20.43 -5.51 1.08
CA LYS A 440 21.55 -6.46 1.06
C LYS A 440 22.78 -5.81 0.46
N ASN A 441 23.95 -6.19 0.97
CA ASN A 441 25.22 -5.73 0.42
C ASN A 441 25.42 -6.27 -1.02
N PRO A 442 25.72 -5.42 -2.02
CA PRO A 442 25.80 -5.85 -3.42
C PRO A 442 26.83 -6.95 -3.70
N THR A 443 27.94 -6.95 -2.96
CA THR A 443 29.08 -7.84 -3.21
C THR A 443 28.94 -9.16 -2.47
N SER A 444 28.47 -9.14 -1.21
CA SER A 444 28.34 -10.36 -0.39
C SER A 444 26.96 -11.00 -0.44
N GLY A 445 25.90 -10.24 -0.78
CA GLY A 445 24.51 -10.72 -0.77
C GLY A 445 23.92 -10.90 0.63
N LEU A 446 24.70 -10.58 1.66
CA LEU A 446 24.25 -10.63 3.04
C LEU A 446 23.45 -9.37 3.39
N VAL A 447 22.50 -9.52 4.32
CA VAL A 447 21.72 -8.41 4.84
C VAL A 447 22.63 -7.41 5.58
N GLU A 448 22.37 -6.12 5.43
CA GLU A 448 23.20 -5.06 6.02
C GLU A 448 22.37 -4.23 7.01
N ALA A 449 22.81 -4.24 8.28
CA ALA A 449 22.19 -3.48 9.36
C ALA A 449 22.66 -2.02 9.36
N ASN A 450 21.88 -1.15 10.01
CA ASN A 450 22.16 0.29 10.16
C ASN A 450 22.27 1.04 8.83
N LYS A 451 21.68 0.52 7.76
CA LYS A 451 21.64 1.20 6.46
C LYS A 451 20.54 2.24 6.46
N THR A 452 20.91 3.52 6.35
CA THR A 452 19.95 4.61 6.20
C THR A 452 19.46 4.70 4.76
N LEU A 453 18.14 4.69 4.59
CA LEU A 453 17.44 4.79 3.31
C LEU A 453 16.45 5.96 3.37
N ASN A 454 16.23 6.62 2.25
CA ASN A 454 15.21 7.66 2.12
C ASN A 454 13.94 7.09 1.49
N VAL A 455 12.79 7.64 1.87
CA VAL A 455 11.49 7.29 1.32
C VAL A 455 10.77 8.56 0.89
N SER A 456 10.20 8.54 -0.31
CA SER A 456 9.44 9.64 -0.89
C SER A 456 8.33 9.11 -1.83
N PHE A 457 7.65 10.00 -2.55
CA PHE A 457 6.65 9.64 -3.57
C PHE A 457 7.15 9.97 -4.97
N ALA A 458 6.96 9.06 -5.93
CA ALA A 458 7.36 9.29 -7.33
C ALA A 458 6.72 10.56 -7.91
N GLU A 459 5.50 10.89 -7.46
CA GLU A 459 4.75 12.08 -7.86
C GLU A 459 5.38 13.40 -7.39
N ASN A 460 6.21 13.38 -6.35
CA ASN A 460 6.81 14.58 -5.72
C ASN A 460 8.33 14.68 -5.89
N ILE A 461 8.94 13.76 -6.65
CA ILE A 461 10.37 13.75 -6.91
C ILE A 461 10.68 14.56 -8.18
N ASN A 462 11.62 15.52 -8.09
CA ASN A 462 12.10 16.33 -9.21
C ASN A 462 10.99 17.06 -9.97
N VAL A 463 10.00 17.56 -9.25
CA VAL A 463 8.84 18.27 -9.82
C VAL A 463 9.03 19.79 -9.76
N THR A 464 8.42 20.53 -10.69
CA THR A 464 8.44 22.00 -10.67
C THR A 464 7.64 22.59 -9.49
N ALA A 465 6.56 21.91 -9.11
CA ALA A 465 5.76 22.18 -7.93
C ALA A 465 5.25 20.85 -7.35
N ASP A 466 5.02 20.84 -6.05
CA ASP A 466 4.47 19.70 -5.32
C ASP A 466 3.12 19.25 -5.91
N LYS A 467 3.04 17.98 -6.30
CA LYS A 467 1.84 17.39 -6.92
C LYS A 467 0.95 16.70 -5.89
N VAL A 468 1.52 16.25 -4.77
CA VAL A 468 0.82 15.50 -3.73
C VAL A 468 1.13 16.09 -2.37
N LYS A 469 0.23 16.96 -1.90
CA LYS A 469 0.37 17.66 -0.61
C LYS A 469 -0.31 16.95 0.56
N ASN A 470 -1.25 16.04 0.27
CA ASN A 470 -2.14 15.44 1.25
C ASN A 470 -1.72 14.00 1.60
N ALA A 471 -0.44 13.66 1.48
CA ALA A 471 0.09 12.38 1.89
C ALA A 471 1.47 12.54 2.57
N SER A 472 1.78 11.61 3.46
CA SER A 472 3.00 11.64 4.25
C SER A 472 3.61 10.23 4.41
N VAL A 473 4.91 10.18 4.66
CA VAL A 473 5.63 8.95 5.01
C VAL A 473 6.13 9.06 6.44
N ASN A 474 5.71 8.17 7.33
CA ASN A 474 5.96 8.27 8.78
C ASN A 474 5.61 9.67 9.34
N GLY A 475 4.57 10.32 8.82
CA GLY A 475 4.17 11.68 9.18
C GLY A 475 4.99 12.80 8.53
N VAL A 476 6.00 12.48 7.72
CA VAL A 476 6.83 13.46 6.99
C VAL A 476 6.20 13.79 5.65
N ASN A 477 5.99 15.09 5.36
CA ASN A 477 5.53 15.58 4.06
C ASN A 477 6.71 15.64 3.08
N VAL A 478 6.87 14.60 2.29
CA VAL A 478 8.00 14.41 1.38
C VAL A 478 7.85 15.25 0.10
N LYS A 479 8.92 15.93 -0.31
CA LYS A 479 8.94 16.83 -1.48
C LYS A 479 10.35 17.04 -2.00
N GLN A 480 10.49 17.10 -3.32
CA GLN A 480 11.74 17.52 -3.96
C GLN A 480 11.45 18.34 -5.21
N LEU A 481 11.74 19.64 -5.14
CA LEU A 481 11.58 20.54 -6.28
C LEU A 481 12.76 20.42 -7.25
N SER A 482 12.49 20.53 -8.56
CA SER A 482 13.50 20.38 -9.63
C SER A 482 14.60 21.45 -9.60
N ASN A 483 14.35 22.60 -8.96
CA ASN A 483 15.33 23.67 -8.74
C ASN A 483 16.24 23.42 -7.52
N GLY A 484 16.02 22.34 -6.77
CA GLY A 484 16.83 21.95 -5.61
C GLY A 484 16.67 22.83 -4.37
N THR A 485 15.72 23.79 -4.35
CA THR A 485 15.56 24.72 -3.22
C THR A 485 14.86 24.10 -2.00
N VAL A 486 14.11 23.02 -2.21
CA VAL A 486 13.40 22.29 -1.14
C VAL A 486 13.55 20.79 -1.38
N VAL A 487 14.18 20.11 -0.41
CA VAL A 487 14.45 18.67 -0.44
C VAL A 487 14.09 18.07 0.92
N GLU A 488 13.06 17.24 0.96
CA GLU A 488 12.56 16.59 2.15
C GLU A 488 12.11 15.15 1.83
N ALA A 489 12.64 14.20 2.58
CA ALA A 489 12.31 12.78 2.49
C ALA A 489 12.28 12.18 3.90
N ALA A 490 11.44 11.17 4.09
CA ALA A 490 11.46 10.38 5.32
C ALA A 490 12.71 9.48 5.31
N GLN A 491 13.31 9.25 6.48
CA GLN A 491 14.46 8.37 6.62
C GLN A 491 14.10 7.15 7.47
N ILE A 492 14.53 5.99 7.00
CA ILE A 492 14.42 4.71 7.71
C ILE A 492 15.80 4.07 7.80
N THR A 493 16.00 3.27 8.83
CA THR A 493 17.28 2.58 9.08
C THR A 493 17.02 1.10 9.22
N THR A 494 17.80 0.27 8.52
CA THR A 494 17.66 -1.18 8.62
C THR A 494 18.14 -1.73 9.96
N ASP A 495 17.44 -2.76 10.44
CA ASP A 495 17.75 -3.49 11.67
C ASP A 495 18.84 -4.55 11.44
N SER A 496 19.10 -5.37 12.47
CA SER A 496 20.07 -6.49 12.40
C SER A 496 19.79 -7.53 11.30
N LYS A 497 18.56 -7.59 10.76
CA LYS A 497 18.15 -8.46 9.66
C LYS A 497 18.21 -7.75 8.30
N GLY A 498 18.70 -6.51 8.25
CA GLY A 498 18.68 -5.67 7.07
C GLY A 498 17.27 -5.24 6.66
N GLU A 499 16.30 -5.27 7.58
CA GLU A 499 14.91 -4.91 7.33
C GLU A 499 14.55 -3.56 7.99
N ALA A 500 13.65 -2.80 7.35
CA ALA A 500 13.08 -1.58 7.92
C ALA A 500 11.59 -1.48 7.54
N THR A 501 10.77 -0.82 8.36
CA THR A 501 9.36 -0.58 8.06
C THR A 501 9.02 0.90 8.00
N PHE A 502 8.10 1.28 7.12
CA PHE A 502 7.52 2.62 7.10
C PHE A 502 6.02 2.57 6.79
N THR A 503 5.32 3.62 7.19
CA THR A 503 3.89 3.81 6.94
C THR A 503 3.67 4.99 6.00
N VAL A 504 2.75 4.83 5.06
CA VAL A 504 2.25 5.89 4.19
C VAL A 504 0.82 6.20 4.61
N SER A 505 0.47 7.47 4.77
CA SER A 505 -0.91 7.92 4.96
C SER A 505 -1.25 9.02 3.97
N GLY A 506 -2.53 9.21 3.67
CA GLY A 506 -2.97 10.33 2.86
C GLY A 506 -4.47 10.53 2.85
N THR A 507 -4.92 11.59 2.17
CA THR A 507 -6.33 11.99 2.05
C THR A 507 -6.65 12.38 0.62
N ASN A 508 -7.61 11.70 0.00
CA ASN A 508 -8.09 11.94 -1.36
C ASN A 508 -6.94 12.07 -2.38
N THR A 509 -5.98 11.14 -2.30
CA THR A 509 -4.74 11.21 -3.07
C THR A 509 -4.24 9.83 -3.45
N GLU A 510 -3.41 9.77 -4.48
CA GLU A 510 -2.77 8.53 -4.94
C GLU A 510 -1.26 8.74 -4.97
N VAL A 511 -0.52 7.84 -4.34
CA VAL A 511 0.94 7.95 -4.23
C VAL A 511 1.63 6.66 -4.57
N THR A 512 2.82 6.78 -5.15
CA THR A 512 3.69 5.67 -5.48
C THR A 512 4.95 5.76 -4.59
N PRO A 513 5.06 4.97 -3.52
CA PRO A 513 6.20 5.03 -2.61
C PRO A 513 7.50 4.60 -3.29
N VAL A 514 8.55 5.41 -3.14
CA VAL A 514 9.89 5.17 -3.68
C VAL A 514 10.89 5.18 -2.53
N VAL A 515 11.66 4.12 -2.40
CA VAL A 515 12.78 4.00 -1.45
C VAL A 515 14.08 4.12 -2.22
N TYR A 516 15.01 4.95 -1.77
CA TYR A 516 16.29 5.16 -2.44
C TYR A 516 17.44 5.40 -1.47
N VAL A 517 18.65 5.02 -1.89
CA VAL A 517 19.89 5.28 -1.15
C VAL A 517 20.34 6.71 -1.41
N GLY A 518 20.58 7.48 -0.34
CA GLY A 518 21.20 8.81 -0.43
C GLY A 518 22.72 8.74 -0.33
N GLU A 519 23.42 9.67 -0.99
CA GLU A 519 24.87 9.82 -0.83
C GLU A 519 25.23 10.21 0.61
N THR A 520 26.33 9.66 1.13
CA THR A 520 26.90 10.10 2.41
C THR A 520 27.48 11.51 2.24
N ILE A 521 26.98 12.46 3.02
CA ILE A 521 27.46 13.84 3.04
C ILE A 521 28.38 13.98 4.25
N TYR A 522 29.59 14.48 4.04
CA TYR A 522 30.49 14.87 5.12
C TYR A 522 30.39 16.39 5.30
N THR A 523 29.80 16.85 6.41
CA THR A 523 29.85 18.25 6.79
C THR A 523 30.99 18.46 7.77
N SER A 524 31.94 19.34 7.41
CA SER A 524 33.00 19.76 8.31
C SER A 524 32.67 21.15 8.86
N SER A 525 32.48 21.25 10.17
CA SER A 525 32.56 22.52 10.90
C SER A 525 33.55 22.35 12.06
N ASN A 526 34.54 23.24 12.14
CA ASN A 526 35.53 23.29 13.21
C ASN A 526 36.24 21.96 13.53
N SER A 527 36.76 21.28 12.51
CA SER A 527 37.50 20.00 12.64
C SER A 527 36.69 18.77 13.10
N ASN A 528 35.38 18.90 13.30
CA ASN A 528 34.48 17.75 13.46
C ASN A 528 33.83 17.42 12.12
N VAL A 529 34.05 16.20 11.63
CA VAL A 529 33.36 15.65 10.46
C VAL A 529 32.10 14.94 10.95
N VAL A 530 30.93 15.49 10.64
CA VAL A 530 29.64 14.81 10.86
C VAL A 530 29.24 14.18 9.53
N SER A 531 29.08 12.86 9.50
CA SER A 531 28.55 12.14 8.35
C SER A 531 27.01 12.12 8.41
N GLY A 532 26.36 12.79 7.45
CA GLY A 532 24.93 12.70 7.19
C GLY A 532 24.62 11.90 5.93
N HIS A 533 23.34 11.71 5.62
CA HIS A 533 22.88 11.11 4.37
C HIS A 533 22.03 12.12 3.61
N SER A 534 22.36 12.34 2.34
CA SER A 534 21.59 13.20 1.45
C SER A 534 20.16 12.72 1.35
N LYS A 535 19.20 13.62 1.55
CA LYS A 535 17.78 13.35 1.27
C LYS A 535 17.42 13.56 -0.20
N LYS A 536 18.37 14.06 -1.01
CA LYS A 536 18.14 14.35 -2.42
C LYS A 536 18.05 13.03 -3.19
N TYR A 537 16.92 12.82 -3.86
CA TYR A 537 16.76 11.79 -4.85
C TYR A 537 17.58 12.14 -6.09
N GLU A 538 18.43 11.21 -6.51
CA GLU A 538 19.05 11.25 -7.83
C GLU A 538 18.51 10.09 -8.64
N ALA A 539 18.20 10.33 -9.93
CA ALA A 539 17.74 9.25 -10.82
C ALA A 539 18.78 8.12 -10.93
N SER A 540 20.04 8.42 -10.63
CA SER A 540 21.17 7.52 -10.53
C SER A 540 21.31 6.78 -9.21
N SER A 541 20.35 6.89 -8.29
CA SER A 541 20.41 6.20 -7.00
C SER A 541 19.87 4.77 -7.12
N LEU A 542 20.43 3.85 -6.33
CA LEU A 542 19.81 2.55 -6.09
C LEU A 542 18.45 2.80 -5.43
N GLN A 543 17.39 2.25 -6.03
CA GLN A 543 16.02 2.50 -5.60
C GLN A 543 15.10 1.29 -5.81
N ALA A 544 13.99 1.29 -5.09
CA ALA A 544 12.89 0.36 -5.25
C ALA A 544 11.56 1.09 -5.06
N THR A 545 10.55 0.71 -5.85
CA THR A 545 9.25 1.37 -5.88
C THR A 545 8.15 0.35 -5.58
N ALA A 546 7.19 0.73 -4.74
CA ALA A 546 6.01 -0.08 -4.46
C ALA A 546 4.87 0.21 -5.45
N PRO A 547 3.87 -0.69 -5.56
CA PRO A 547 2.63 -0.38 -6.27
C PRO A 547 1.99 0.92 -5.76
N LYS A 548 1.31 1.64 -6.66
CA LYS A 548 0.57 2.85 -6.32
C LYS A 548 -0.57 2.52 -5.35
N VAL A 549 -0.70 3.30 -4.28
CA VAL A 549 -1.79 3.22 -3.31
C VAL A 549 -2.71 4.44 -3.45
N LYS A 550 -4.02 4.20 -3.39
CA LYS A 550 -5.06 5.22 -3.36
C LYS A 550 -5.58 5.42 -1.95
N PHE A 551 -5.59 6.66 -1.47
CA PHE A 551 -6.31 7.08 -0.28
C PHE A 551 -7.58 7.79 -0.70
N ALA A 552 -8.74 7.19 -0.40
CA ALA A 552 -10.04 7.75 -0.75
C ALA A 552 -11.08 7.39 0.31
N ALA A 553 -12.18 8.15 0.36
CA ALA A 553 -13.33 7.82 1.19
C ALA A 553 -14.04 6.58 0.65
N VAL A 554 -14.00 5.48 1.41
CA VAL A 554 -14.77 4.24 1.15
C VAL A 554 -15.99 4.17 2.08
N GLN A 555 -16.40 5.32 2.66
CA GLN A 555 -17.35 5.41 3.77
C GLN A 555 -18.82 5.15 3.38
N ALA A 556 -19.21 5.33 2.11
CA ALA A 556 -20.60 5.16 1.67
C ALA A 556 -21.18 3.75 1.88
N ASP A 557 -20.33 2.75 2.13
CA ASP A 557 -20.74 1.36 2.42
C ASP A 557 -20.72 1.03 3.94
N TYR A 558 -20.60 2.02 4.81
CA TYR A 558 -20.56 1.80 6.25
C TYR A 558 -21.94 1.47 6.82
N THR A 559 -21.96 0.65 7.87
CA THR A 559 -23.14 0.42 8.70
C THR A 559 -22.90 1.02 10.08
N ILE A 560 -23.83 1.86 10.55
CA ILE A 560 -23.81 2.43 11.90
C ILE A 560 -24.89 1.74 12.72
N GLU A 561 -24.52 1.18 13.86
CA GLU A 561 -25.44 0.67 14.88
C GLU A 561 -25.45 1.66 16.04
N LEU A 562 -26.64 2.16 16.39
CA LEU A 562 -26.85 3.12 17.48
C LEU A 562 -27.81 2.52 18.50
N THR A 563 -27.30 2.23 19.71
CA THR A 563 -28.05 1.55 20.77
C THR A 563 -28.10 2.39 22.04
N ARG A 564 -29.21 2.31 22.77
CA ARG A 564 -29.39 3.02 24.04
C ARG A 564 -29.19 2.10 25.25
N ASP A 565 -28.54 2.62 26.29
CA ASP A 565 -28.47 1.94 27.59
C ASP A 565 -29.75 2.17 28.41
N GLY A 566 -30.53 1.12 28.67
CA GLY A 566 -31.72 1.18 29.54
C GLY A 566 -33.03 1.51 28.80
N GLY A 567 -34.08 1.81 29.59
CA GLY A 567 -35.44 2.00 29.11
C GLY A 567 -35.72 3.37 28.46
N GLU A 568 -36.99 3.58 28.08
CA GLU A 568 -37.45 4.77 27.36
C GLU A 568 -37.37 6.08 28.14
N VAL A 569 -37.47 6.01 29.46
CA VAL A 569 -37.55 7.17 30.33
C VAL A 569 -36.19 7.44 30.99
N ALA A 570 -35.65 8.65 30.84
CA ALA A 570 -34.44 9.15 31.47
C ALA A 570 -34.78 10.26 32.49
N ALA A 571 -33.92 10.48 33.47
CA ALA A 571 -34.03 11.58 34.42
C ALA A 571 -33.50 12.90 33.82
N ILE A 572 -34.19 14.01 34.13
CA ILE A 572 -33.76 15.37 33.76
C ILE A 572 -32.44 15.79 34.46
N GLY A 573 -31.65 16.66 33.83
CA GLY A 573 -30.40 17.21 34.37
C GLY A 573 -29.13 16.63 33.73
N HIS A 574 -28.05 17.43 33.66
CA HIS A 574 -26.79 17.03 33.01
C HIS A 574 -25.99 15.99 33.79
N LEU A 575 -26.18 15.89 35.11
CA LEU A 575 -25.64 14.78 35.91
C LEU A 575 -26.40 13.47 35.64
N ASN A 576 -27.62 13.58 35.11
CA ASN A 576 -28.48 12.48 34.70
C ASN A 576 -28.37 12.24 33.18
N GLY A 577 -29.49 12.08 32.47
CA GLY A 577 -29.51 11.85 31.04
C GLY A 577 -29.37 10.38 30.64
N ARG A 578 -29.09 10.12 29.37
CA ARG A 578 -29.11 8.78 28.79
C ARG A 578 -27.86 8.52 27.96
N LYS A 579 -27.22 7.37 28.20
CA LYS A 579 -26.08 6.92 27.41
C LYS A 579 -26.53 6.19 26.14
N TYR A 580 -25.82 6.47 25.05
CA TYR A 580 -25.91 5.79 23.77
C TYR A 580 -24.55 5.24 23.35
N ASN A 581 -24.54 4.08 22.72
CA ASN A 581 -23.36 3.45 22.16
C ASN A 581 -23.48 3.37 20.63
N VAL A 582 -22.38 3.68 19.96
CA VAL A 582 -22.22 3.65 18.51
C VAL A 582 -21.26 2.52 18.17
N LEU A 583 -21.62 1.68 17.20
CA LEU A 583 -20.72 0.70 16.59
C LEU A 583 -20.71 0.92 15.08
N VAL A 584 -19.51 1.08 14.50
CA VAL A 584 -19.34 1.29 13.07
C VAL A 584 -18.69 0.08 12.43
N LYS A 585 -19.28 -0.40 11.33
CA LYS A 585 -18.76 -1.50 10.52
C LYS A 585 -18.56 -1.06 9.07
N GLY A 586 -17.47 -1.51 8.45
CA GLY A 586 -17.23 -1.32 7.01
C GLY A 586 -18.03 -2.29 6.15
N LYS A 587 -17.89 -2.20 4.83
CA LYS A 587 -18.58 -3.03 3.83
C LYS A 587 -18.42 -4.54 4.06
N ASP A 588 -17.26 -4.96 4.56
CA ASP A 588 -16.94 -6.37 4.81
C ASP A 588 -17.49 -6.88 6.17
N GLY A 589 -18.26 -6.04 6.88
CA GLY A 589 -18.82 -6.34 8.20
C GLY A 589 -17.81 -6.24 9.35
N LYS A 590 -16.54 -5.88 9.09
CA LYS A 590 -15.55 -5.69 10.15
C LYS A 590 -15.68 -4.32 10.80
N VAL A 591 -15.22 -4.24 12.04
CA VAL A 591 -15.24 -3.01 12.83
C VAL A 591 -14.37 -1.91 12.22
N ALA A 592 -14.89 -0.69 12.15
CA ALA A 592 -14.20 0.48 11.63
C ALA A 592 -13.64 1.32 12.79
N ALA A 593 -12.35 1.14 13.08
CA ALA A 593 -11.66 1.85 14.16
C ALA A 593 -11.23 3.27 13.77
N ASN A 594 -11.18 4.17 14.75
CA ASN A 594 -10.80 5.59 14.60
C ASN A 594 -11.69 6.40 13.65
N GLU A 595 -12.91 5.94 13.40
CA GLU A 595 -13.88 6.62 12.55
C GLU A 595 -14.53 7.78 13.29
N VAL A 596 -14.85 8.84 12.56
CA VAL A 596 -15.50 10.05 13.08
C VAL A 596 -16.99 9.96 12.78
N VAL A 597 -17.82 10.02 13.83
CA VAL A 597 -19.29 9.92 13.72
C VAL A 597 -19.89 11.20 14.26
N ASN A 598 -20.66 11.88 13.42
CA ASN A 598 -21.44 13.04 13.80
C ASN A 598 -22.76 12.60 14.42
N VAL A 599 -23.20 13.30 15.47
CA VAL A 599 -24.43 12.99 16.18
C VAL A 599 -25.18 14.29 16.48
N ALA A 600 -26.47 14.31 16.18
CA ALA A 600 -27.40 15.39 16.49
C ALA A 600 -28.73 14.81 16.97
N PHE A 601 -29.77 15.64 17.11
CA PHE A 601 -31.13 15.19 17.36
C PHE A 601 -31.95 15.21 16.06
N ASN A 602 -32.67 14.11 15.81
CA ASN A 602 -33.49 13.92 14.62
C ASN A 602 -34.57 14.99 14.52
N GLU A 603 -35.14 15.39 15.66
CA GLU A 603 -36.08 16.50 15.77
C GLU A 603 -35.52 17.78 15.13
N ASP A 604 -34.27 18.14 15.42
CA ASP A 604 -33.68 19.40 14.94
C ASP A 604 -33.21 19.32 13.47
N ILE A 605 -33.11 18.12 12.89
CA ILE A 605 -32.59 17.90 11.54
C ILE A 605 -33.63 17.38 10.52
N ASP A 606 -34.81 16.90 10.95
CA ASP A 606 -35.83 16.29 10.09
C ASP A 606 -36.53 17.30 9.14
N ARG A 607 -36.22 18.59 9.28
CA ARG A 607 -36.75 19.72 8.49
C ARG A 607 -38.26 19.86 8.58
N VAL A 608 -38.91 19.24 9.58
CA VAL A 608 -40.34 19.38 9.84
C VAL A 608 -40.56 20.57 10.76
N ILE A 609 -41.32 21.57 10.29
CA ILE A 609 -41.62 22.78 11.08
C ILE A 609 -42.51 22.37 12.27
N GLY A 610 -41.94 22.28 13.48
CA GLY A 610 -42.66 22.09 14.74
C GLY A 610 -42.21 20.93 15.64
N THR A 611 -41.21 20.14 15.24
CA THR A 611 -40.61 19.07 16.05
C THR A 611 -39.24 19.50 16.55
N GLU A 612 -39.17 20.38 17.55
CA GLU A 612 -37.89 20.80 18.14
C GLU A 612 -37.68 20.12 19.51
N THR A 613 -36.44 19.73 19.80
CA THR A 613 -36.07 19.28 21.15
C THR A 613 -35.22 20.35 21.85
N SER A 614 -35.33 20.42 23.18
CA SER A 614 -34.45 21.22 24.02
C SER A 614 -33.35 20.37 24.69
N ALA A 615 -33.17 19.13 24.24
CA ALA A 615 -32.15 18.25 24.76
C ALA A 615 -30.77 18.71 24.27
N GLU A 616 -29.75 18.40 25.06
CA GLU A 616 -28.36 18.70 24.75
C GLU A 616 -27.50 17.46 25.02
N PHE A 617 -26.36 17.36 24.36
CA PHE A 617 -25.35 16.37 24.69
C PHE A 617 -24.69 16.72 26.03
N ILE A 618 -24.25 15.72 26.78
CA ILE A 618 -23.56 15.92 28.06
C ILE A 618 -22.05 15.85 27.85
N GLN A 619 -21.32 16.84 28.35
CA GLN A 619 -19.86 16.91 28.33
C GLN A 619 -19.25 16.02 29.40
N LEU A 620 -18.19 15.30 29.04
CA LEU A 620 -17.34 14.55 29.98
C LEU A 620 -15.99 15.25 30.16
N ASN A 621 -15.39 15.19 31.35
CA ASN A 621 -13.99 15.56 31.59
C ASN A 621 -13.03 14.38 31.25
N ASP A 622 -11.73 14.59 31.44
CA ASP A 622 -10.68 13.58 31.16
C ASP A 622 -10.83 12.31 32.01
N ASP A 623 -11.45 12.41 33.19
CA ASP A 623 -11.74 11.30 34.09
C ASP A 623 -13.04 10.55 33.72
N GLY A 624 -13.79 11.05 32.73
CA GLY A 624 -15.05 10.49 32.25
C GLY A 624 -16.29 10.93 33.04
N ASP A 625 -16.17 11.93 33.91
CA ASP A 625 -17.27 12.47 34.70
C ASP A 625 -18.06 13.52 33.91
N LYS A 626 -19.38 13.57 34.14
CA LYS A 626 -20.28 14.55 33.51
C LYS A 626 -20.09 15.91 34.16
N VAL A 627 -19.75 16.91 33.35
CA VAL A 627 -19.41 18.27 33.84
C VAL A 627 -20.36 19.37 33.38
N GLY A 628 -21.26 19.07 32.43
CA GLY A 628 -22.20 20.06 31.90
C GLY A 628 -22.83 19.62 30.59
N TYR A 629 -23.54 20.53 29.94
CA TYR A 629 -24.08 20.33 28.59
C TYR A 629 -23.09 20.81 27.51
N ARG A 630 -23.19 20.22 26.31
CA ARG A 630 -22.32 20.42 25.16
C ARG A 630 -23.12 20.58 23.87
N GLY A 631 -24.11 21.48 23.88
CA GLY A 631 -24.91 21.84 22.71
C GLY A 631 -25.79 20.72 22.16
N ASP A 632 -26.36 20.97 20.99
CA ASP A 632 -27.35 20.14 20.27
C ASP A 632 -26.72 19.19 19.24
N LYS A 633 -25.39 19.21 19.12
CA LYS A 633 -24.63 18.41 18.16
C LYS A 633 -23.20 18.18 18.61
N ILE A 634 -22.72 16.96 18.42
CA ILE A 634 -21.36 16.55 18.76
C ILE A 634 -20.77 15.66 17.68
N THR A 635 -19.48 15.40 17.83
CA THR A 635 -18.76 14.38 17.07
C THR A 635 -18.07 13.43 18.06
N VAL A 636 -18.18 12.13 17.80
CA VAL A 636 -17.52 11.07 18.57
C VAL A 636 -16.58 10.28 17.68
N LYS A 637 -15.51 9.72 18.26
CA LYS A 637 -14.53 8.92 17.53
C LYS A 637 -14.53 7.48 18.01
N THR A 638 -14.56 6.52 17.09
CA THR A 638 -14.54 5.10 17.44
C THR A 638 -13.17 4.64 17.91
N ASN A 639 -13.16 3.72 18.87
CA ASN A 639 -11.94 3.09 19.40
C ASN A 639 -11.43 1.95 18.48
N SER A 640 -10.43 1.18 18.91
CA SER A 640 -9.87 0.06 18.16
C SER A 640 -10.85 -1.08 17.86
N LYS A 641 -12.01 -1.12 18.52
CA LYS A 641 -13.12 -2.06 18.30
C LYS A 641 -14.25 -1.47 17.46
N GLY A 642 -14.07 -0.25 16.92
CA GLY A 642 -15.10 0.45 16.16
C GLY A 642 -16.26 0.98 17.03
N GLU A 643 -16.05 1.09 18.34
CA GLU A 643 -17.08 1.51 19.30
C GLU A 643 -16.85 2.96 19.77
N ALA A 644 -17.92 3.73 19.95
CA ALA A 644 -17.94 5.02 20.63
C ALA A 644 -19.17 5.13 21.54
N SER A 645 -19.23 6.14 22.42
CA SER A 645 -20.42 6.42 23.23
C SER A 645 -20.57 7.89 23.53
N PHE A 646 -21.81 8.33 23.74
CA PHE A 646 -22.16 9.69 24.17
C PHE A 646 -23.36 9.68 25.11
N TYR A 647 -23.65 10.84 25.71
CA TYR A 647 -24.78 11.02 26.61
C TYR A 647 -25.64 12.20 26.13
N ILE A 648 -26.96 12.06 26.27
CA ILE A 648 -27.93 13.13 26.03
C ILE A 648 -28.68 13.45 27.31
N GLY A 649 -29.05 14.70 27.54
CA GLY A 649 -29.79 15.14 28.72
C GLY A 649 -30.72 16.30 28.39
N ASN A 650 -31.65 16.58 29.28
CA ASN A 650 -32.54 17.74 29.16
C ASN A 650 -32.93 18.24 30.56
N ASN A 651 -33.16 19.53 30.71
CA ASN A 651 -33.71 20.13 31.93
C ASN A 651 -35.23 20.31 31.89
N VAL A 652 -35.86 20.10 30.73
CA VAL A 652 -37.30 20.28 30.52
C VAL A 652 -38.05 18.99 30.82
N LEU A 653 -38.99 19.05 31.77
CA LEU A 653 -39.85 17.93 32.14
C LEU A 653 -40.82 17.58 30.99
N ASN A 654 -41.08 16.28 30.79
CA ASN A 654 -41.94 15.74 29.72
C ASN A 654 -41.43 16.04 28.30
N SER A 655 -40.13 16.30 28.14
CA SER A 655 -39.49 16.44 26.84
C SER A 655 -39.02 15.09 26.30
N TYR A 656 -38.60 15.05 25.03
CA TYR A 656 -38.02 13.88 24.41
C TYR A 656 -36.91 14.26 23.43
N ALA A 657 -36.06 13.30 23.07
CA ALA A 657 -35.06 13.47 22.03
C ALA A 657 -34.69 12.14 21.38
N THR A 658 -34.48 12.17 20.07
CA THR A 658 -34.13 11.02 19.25
C THR A 658 -32.78 11.27 18.58
N PRO A 659 -31.67 10.69 19.07
CA PRO A 659 -30.38 10.96 18.46
C PRO A 659 -30.30 10.33 17.07
N VAL A 660 -29.63 11.02 16.16
CA VAL A 660 -29.30 10.56 14.81
C VAL A 660 -27.79 10.63 14.64
N ALA A 661 -27.21 9.55 14.11
CA ALA A 661 -25.78 9.45 13.90
C ALA A 661 -25.48 9.20 12.42
N TRP A 662 -24.48 9.89 11.88
CA TRP A 662 -24.03 9.73 10.51
C TRP A 662 -22.53 9.91 10.36
N ILE A 663 -22.01 9.42 9.23
CA ILE A 663 -20.61 9.58 8.85
C ILE A 663 -20.60 10.37 7.55
N ASP A 664 -19.92 11.51 7.57
CA ASP A 664 -19.85 12.38 6.39
C ASP A 664 -19.19 11.62 5.23
N ILE A 665 -19.82 11.62 4.06
CA ILE A 665 -19.20 11.08 2.85
C ILE A 665 -18.44 12.20 2.15
N ASN A 666 -17.17 11.96 1.81
CA ASN A 666 -16.39 12.94 1.07
C ASN A 666 -16.81 12.96 -0.41
N SER A 667 -17.92 13.64 -0.71
CA SER A 667 -18.46 13.88 -2.06
C SER A 667 -18.38 15.36 -2.43
N ALA A 668 -18.39 15.68 -3.73
CA ALA A 668 -18.28 17.07 -4.21
C ALA A 668 -19.39 18.01 -3.71
N ASN A 669 -20.49 17.45 -3.18
CA ASN A 669 -21.65 18.20 -2.69
C ASN A 669 -21.83 18.12 -1.16
N ALA A 670 -21.03 17.30 -0.46
CA ALA A 670 -21.18 17.10 0.98
C ALA A 670 -20.62 18.29 1.76
N LYS A 671 -21.34 18.70 2.80
CA LYS A 671 -20.93 19.74 3.74
C LYS A 671 -20.49 19.07 5.03
N GLU A 672 -19.20 19.21 5.36
CA GLU A 672 -18.63 18.64 6.58
C GLU A 672 -19.49 18.96 7.80
N GLY A 673 -19.84 17.90 8.53
CA GLY A 673 -20.65 17.92 9.70
C GLY A 673 -22.13 18.19 9.45
N GLN A 674 -22.68 18.28 8.23
CA GLN A 674 -24.13 18.36 8.01
C GLN A 674 -24.62 17.04 7.42
N LEU A 675 -25.78 16.54 7.89
CA LEU A 675 -26.36 15.34 7.31
C LEU A 675 -26.84 15.62 5.87
N ASP A 676 -26.22 14.95 4.91
CA ASP A 676 -26.50 15.05 3.48
C ASP A 676 -27.07 13.73 2.90
N GLU A 677 -27.72 13.82 1.73
CA GLU A 677 -28.33 12.66 1.08
C GLU A 677 -27.27 11.66 0.60
N GLY A 678 -27.42 10.38 0.98
CA GLY A 678 -26.52 9.29 0.60
C GLY A 678 -25.45 8.95 1.65
N GLU A 679 -25.42 9.65 2.77
CA GLU A 679 -24.52 9.35 3.88
C GLU A 679 -24.99 8.13 4.68
N PRO A 680 -24.07 7.26 5.15
CA PRO A 680 -24.39 6.26 6.16
C PRO A 680 -24.99 6.96 7.38
N THR A 681 -26.26 6.67 7.65
CA THR A 681 -27.02 7.32 8.72
C THR A 681 -27.90 6.31 9.44
N ILE A 682 -28.12 6.54 10.74
CA ILE A 682 -29.03 5.76 11.57
C ILE A 682 -29.74 6.69 12.54
N VAL A 683 -31.07 6.56 12.62
CA VAL A 683 -31.87 7.19 13.67
C VAL A 683 -31.92 6.21 14.85
N GLY A 684 -31.48 6.70 16.01
CA GLY A 684 -31.44 5.94 17.25
C GLY A 684 -32.81 5.83 17.93
N GLN A 685 -32.82 5.15 19.08
CA GLN A 685 -34.02 5.00 19.90
C GLN A 685 -34.33 6.31 20.64
N ILE A 686 -35.61 6.73 20.67
CA ILE A 686 -36.10 7.94 21.38
C ILE A 686 -35.98 7.82 22.89
N SER A 687 -35.58 8.89 23.60
CA SER A 687 -35.62 8.99 25.07
C SER A 687 -36.55 10.09 25.56
N TYR A 688 -37.35 9.80 26.60
CA TYR A 688 -38.25 10.75 27.27
C TYR A 688 -37.66 11.21 28.61
N PHE A 689 -37.67 12.50 28.91
CA PHE A 689 -37.07 13.04 30.13
C PHE A 689 -38.13 13.38 31.21
N GLN A 690 -37.96 12.78 32.39
CA GLN A 690 -38.86 12.87 33.55
C GLN A 690 -38.09 13.22 34.83
N ASN A 691 -38.81 13.52 35.92
CA ASN A 691 -38.18 13.65 37.24
C ASN A 691 -37.46 12.36 37.65
N PRO A 692 -36.31 12.44 38.34
CA PRO A 692 -35.60 11.25 38.81
C PRO A 692 -36.47 10.46 39.80
N TYR A 693 -36.57 9.15 39.61
CA TYR A 693 -37.19 8.22 40.56
C TYR A 693 -36.29 7.00 40.77
N VAL A 694 -36.46 6.29 41.89
CA VAL A 694 -35.68 5.07 42.15
C VAL A 694 -36.09 3.96 41.18
N ASP A 695 -35.16 3.52 40.34
CA ASP A 695 -35.38 2.46 39.33
C ASP A 695 -34.50 1.22 39.60
N GLY A 696 -33.44 1.37 40.38
CA GLY A 696 -32.52 0.27 40.67
C GLY A 696 -31.48 0.57 41.74
N ALA A 697 -30.43 -0.23 41.75
CA ALA A 697 -29.26 -0.04 42.59
C ALA A 697 -27.98 -0.47 41.86
N GLY A 698 -26.88 0.18 42.22
CA GLY A 698 -25.52 -0.15 41.79
C GLY A 698 -24.60 -0.40 42.98
N ILE A 699 -23.41 -0.92 42.69
CA ILE A 699 -22.34 -1.08 43.68
C ILE A 699 -21.11 -0.32 43.17
N LYS A 700 -20.69 0.70 43.91
CA LYS A 700 -19.43 1.42 43.67
C LYS A 700 -18.30 0.74 44.43
N VAL A 701 -17.17 0.56 43.77
CA VAL A 701 -15.94 0.05 44.39
C VAL A 701 -14.96 1.20 44.58
N THR A 702 -14.55 1.45 45.82
CA THR A 702 -13.63 2.52 46.20
C THR A 702 -12.50 1.99 47.08
N ASP A 703 -11.49 2.81 47.30
CA ASP A 703 -10.61 2.67 48.46
C ASP A 703 -11.24 3.31 49.72
N ARG A 704 -10.52 3.28 50.85
CA ARG A 704 -10.94 3.91 52.11
C ARG A 704 -11.03 5.43 52.04
N ALA A 705 -10.33 6.07 51.10
CA ALA A 705 -10.45 7.50 50.86
C ALA A 705 -11.70 7.84 50.02
N GLY A 706 -12.52 6.84 49.65
CA GLY A 706 -13.70 7.02 48.81
C GLY A 706 -13.39 7.16 47.33
N LYS A 707 -12.13 6.99 46.91
CA LYS A 707 -11.73 7.11 45.51
C LYS A 707 -12.10 5.83 44.75
N LYS A 708 -12.82 5.98 43.64
CA LYS A 708 -13.24 4.87 42.78
C LYS A 708 -12.04 4.07 42.27
N LYS A 709 -11.98 2.77 42.57
CA LYS A 709 -10.88 1.88 42.19
C LYS A 709 -11.39 0.46 41.99
N THR A 710 -10.93 -0.22 40.95
CA THR A 710 -11.25 -1.64 40.70
C THR A 710 -10.00 -2.54 40.79
N LYS A 711 -8.81 -1.96 40.90
CA LYS A 711 -7.52 -2.66 41.05
C LYS A 711 -6.79 -2.20 42.30
N PHE A 712 -6.36 -3.10 43.17
CA PHE A 712 -5.81 -2.79 44.49
C PHE A 712 -4.43 -3.42 44.66
N ASP A 713 -3.43 -2.63 45.05
CA ASP A 713 -2.01 -3.05 45.10
C ASP A 713 -1.64 -3.74 46.43
N ASN A 714 -2.59 -4.47 47.03
CA ASN A 714 -2.47 -5.14 48.33
C ASN A 714 -2.17 -4.24 49.55
N GLU A 715 -2.21 -2.92 49.41
CA GLU A 715 -2.01 -1.94 50.51
C GLU A 715 -3.30 -1.58 51.27
N GLY A 716 -4.46 -2.14 50.92
CA GLY A 716 -5.73 -1.85 51.58
C GLY A 716 -6.94 -2.61 51.00
N PRO A 717 -8.13 -2.51 51.63
CA PRO A 717 -9.33 -3.20 51.17
C PRO A 717 -9.94 -2.55 49.93
N ALA A 718 -10.67 -3.37 49.17
CA ALA A 718 -11.69 -2.89 48.25
C ALA A 718 -12.99 -2.63 49.04
N VAL A 719 -13.47 -1.39 48.99
CA VAL A 719 -14.67 -0.95 49.68
C VAL A 719 -15.85 -0.96 48.71
N PHE A 720 -16.88 -1.75 48.99
CA PHE A 720 -18.07 -1.90 48.16
C PHE A 720 -19.26 -1.15 48.78
N ASN A 721 -19.74 -0.13 48.08
CA ASN A 721 -20.79 0.79 48.55
C ASN A 721 -22.02 0.63 47.66
N VAL A 722 -23.19 0.35 48.25
CA VAL A 722 -24.45 0.34 47.48
C VAL A 722 -24.96 1.76 47.34
N ASN A 723 -25.35 2.12 46.12
CA ASN A 723 -26.08 3.34 45.84
C ASN A 723 -27.36 3.00 45.07
N LEU A 724 -28.44 3.73 45.34
CA LEU A 724 -29.62 3.63 44.48
C LEU A 724 -29.35 4.30 43.14
N THR A 725 -30.00 3.81 42.10
CA THR A 725 -29.94 4.40 40.78
C THR A 725 -31.30 4.83 40.31
N ASN A 726 -31.34 5.91 39.55
CA ASN A 726 -32.54 6.38 38.89
C ASN A 726 -32.73 5.68 37.54
N GLN A 727 -33.80 6.03 36.82
CA GLN A 727 -34.13 5.47 35.51
C GLN A 727 -33.08 5.73 34.41
N SER A 728 -32.19 6.69 34.64
CA SER A 728 -31.01 6.95 33.80
C SER A 728 -29.84 6.00 34.09
N GLY A 729 -29.92 5.19 35.14
CA GLY A 729 -28.81 4.38 35.65
C GLY A 729 -27.81 5.18 36.48
N GLU A 730 -28.10 6.44 36.77
CA GLU A 730 -27.26 7.36 37.54
C GLU A 730 -27.64 7.33 39.02
N GLU A 731 -26.75 7.79 39.89
CA GLU A 731 -27.01 7.79 41.33
C GLU A 731 -28.25 8.62 41.70
N TYR A 732 -29.17 7.99 42.42
CA TYR A 732 -30.34 8.66 42.96
C TYR A 732 -30.01 9.25 44.34
N ILE A 733 -30.11 10.58 44.45
CA ILE A 733 -29.83 11.30 45.70
C ILE A 733 -31.04 11.17 46.63
N LEU A 734 -30.83 10.56 47.79
CA LEU A 734 -31.86 10.36 48.80
C LEU A 734 -32.30 11.70 49.41
N GLY A 735 -33.60 11.99 49.33
CA GLY A 735 -34.25 13.14 49.94
C GLY A 735 -34.56 12.96 51.43
N THR A 736 -35.21 13.98 52.01
CA THR A 736 -35.59 13.96 53.43
C THR A 736 -36.60 12.84 53.71
N GLY A 737 -36.22 11.89 54.58
CA GLY A 737 -37.07 10.74 54.93
C GLY A 737 -36.80 9.47 54.10
N GLU A 738 -35.97 9.55 53.06
CA GLU A 738 -35.52 8.40 52.27
C GLU A 738 -34.23 7.80 52.87
N SER A 739 -34.05 6.48 52.76
CA SER A 739 -32.88 5.79 53.34
C SER A 739 -32.68 4.38 52.78
N ILE A 740 -31.45 3.87 52.78
CA ILE A 740 -31.20 2.43 52.62
C ILE A 740 -31.45 1.76 53.97
N ARG A 741 -32.46 0.90 54.05
CA ARG A 741 -32.89 0.26 55.30
C ARG A 741 -32.00 -0.94 55.67
N SER A 742 -31.62 -1.73 54.68
CA SER A 742 -30.76 -2.91 54.88
C SER A 742 -30.12 -3.36 53.59
N VAL A 743 -28.85 -3.75 53.65
CA VAL A 743 -28.10 -4.38 52.56
C VAL A 743 -27.59 -5.76 52.99
N SER A 744 -27.60 -6.72 52.07
CA SER A 744 -26.89 -7.99 52.18
C SER A 744 -25.93 -8.14 51.01
N TYR A 745 -24.66 -8.40 51.29
CA TYR A 745 -23.62 -8.55 50.28
C TYR A 745 -23.24 -10.01 50.11
N THR A 746 -23.20 -10.51 48.88
CA THR A 746 -22.62 -11.81 48.56
C THR A 746 -21.29 -11.61 47.85
N VAL A 747 -20.20 -12.03 48.49
CA VAL A 747 -18.84 -11.96 47.97
C VAL A 747 -18.50 -13.31 47.34
N PHE A 748 -18.17 -13.31 46.06
CA PHE A 748 -17.63 -14.44 45.31
C PHE A 748 -16.12 -14.24 45.15
N ASN A 749 -15.31 -15.17 45.64
CA ASN A 749 -13.89 -15.21 45.32
C ASN A 749 -13.71 -15.81 43.93
N THR A 750 -13.34 -14.97 42.97
CA THR A 750 -13.11 -15.35 41.57
C THR A 750 -11.62 -15.55 41.25
N GLY A 751 -10.74 -15.27 42.22
CA GLY A 751 -9.29 -15.36 42.07
C GLY A 751 -8.71 -16.70 42.56
N ALA A 752 -7.39 -16.83 42.37
CA ALA A 752 -6.65 -18.04 42.72
C ALA A 752 -6.20 -18.11 44.19
N ASN A 753 -6.33 -17.02 44.95
CA ASN A 753 -5.91 -16.95 46.35
C ASN A 753 -7.07 -16.50 47.26
N ASP A 754 -6.96 -16.82 48.55
CA ASP A 754 -7.97 -16.47 49.56
C ASP A 754 -8.21 -14.96 49.66
N VAL A 755 -9.46 -14.59 49.97
CA VAL A 755 -9.86 -13.24 50.34
C VAL A 755 -10.55 -13.30 51.70
N TYR A 756 -10.64 -12.18 52.40
CA TYR A 756 -11.38 -12.14 53.66
C TYR A 756 -12.20 -10.86 53.81
N VAL A 757 -13.22 -10.98 54.65
CA VAL A 757 -14.07 -9.88 55.12
C VAL A 757 -14.05 -9.86 56.65
N MET A 758 -14.34 -8.70 57.23
CA MET A 758 -14.48 -8.56 58.67
C MET A 758 -15.97 -8.58 59.06
N GLU A 759 -16.33 -9.46 59.99
CA GLU A 759 -17.67 -9.53 60.59
C GLU A 759 -17.54 -9.16 62.07
N GLY A 760 -17.79 -7.89 62.38
CA GLY A 760 -17.39 -7.30 63.66
C GLY A 760 -15.87 -7.36 63.84
N SER A 761 -15.40 -7.97 64.93
CA SER A 761 -13.97 -8.20 65.18
C SER A 761 -13.43 -9.52 64.60
N SER A 762 -14.26 -10.31 63.92
CA SER A 762 -13.89 -11.64 63.43
C SER A 762 -13.51 -11.63 61.96
N LYS A 763 -12.38 -12.26 61.61
CA LYS A 763 -11.92 -12.47 60.23
C LYS A 763 -12.64 -13.66 59.61
N ARG A 764 -13.30 -13.47 58.46
CA ARG A 764 -13.94 -14.53 57.68
C ARG A 764 -13.24 -14.72 56.34
N VAL A 765 -12.55 -15.84 56.18
CA VAL A 765 -11.83 -16.21 54.94
C VAL A 765 -12.78 -16.87 53.93
N ILE A 766 -12.62 -16.54 52.66
CA ILE A 766 -13.38 -17.04 51.51
C ILE A 766 -12.38 -17.59 50.48
N SER A 767 -12.30 -18.91 50.35
CA SER A 767 -11.36 -19.56 49.44
C SER A 767 -11.75 -19.47 47.96
N PRO A 768 -10.81 -19.71 47.02
CA PRO A 768 -11.08 -19.69 45.59
C PRO A 768 -12.34 -20.45 45.19
N ASN A 769 -13.13 -19.87 44.27
CA ASN A 769 -14.39 -20.42 43.76
C ASN A 769 -15.47 -20.66 44.85
N ARG A 770 -15.35 -20.03 46.02
CA ARG A 770 -16.38 -20.01 47.06
C ARG A 770 -17.03 -18.64 47.17
N SER A 771 -18.19 -18.60 47.79
CA SER A 771 -18.90 -17.37 48.11
C SER A 771 -19.34 -17.32 49.57
N TYR A 772 -19.53 -16.11 50.08
CA TYR A 772 -20.06 -15.86 51.41
C TYR A 772 -21.02 -14.68 51.39
N THR A 773 -22.16 -14.81 52.09
CA THR A 773 -23.18 -13.78 52.17
C THR A 773 -23.20 -13.17 53.57
N LEU A 774 -22.99 -11.86 53.65
CA LEU A 774 -23.16 -11.04 54.85
C LEU A 774 -24.56 -10.44 54.81
N THR A 775 -25.34 -10.60 55.88
CA THR A 775 -26.77 -10.23 55.91
C THR A 775 -27.00 -9.04 56.85
N ASN A 776 -27.93 -8.15 56.52
CA ASN A 776 -28.39 -7.03 57.37
C ASN A 776 -27.29 -6.05 57.82
N PHE A 777 -26.46 -5.58 56.89
CA PHE A 777 -25.35 -4.64 57.13
C PHE A 777 -25.77 -3.18 57.39
N GLY A 778 -27.07 -2.88 57.57
CA GLY A 778 -27.58 -1.52 57.68
C GLY A 778 -27.26 -0.67 56.45
N THR A 779 -26.74 0.55 56.66
CA THR A 779 -26.21 1.46 55.61
C THR A 779 -24.70 1.29 55.38
N GLY A 780 -24.08 0.24 55.94
CA GLY A 780 -22.62 0.11 55.99
C GLY A 780 -21.97 -0.36 54.68
N ASN A 781 -20.75 0.12 54.47
CA ASN A 781 -19.90 -0.27 53.34
C ASN A 781 -19.21 -1.63 53.62
N LEU A 782 -19.08 -2.49 52.62
CA LEU A 782 -18.37 -3.76 52.76
C LEU A 782 -16.89 -3.59 52.39
N GLU A 783 -15.99 -3.88 53.34
CA GLU A 783 -14.55 -3.99 53.06
C GLU A 783 -14.15 -5.45 52.75
N VAL A 784 -13.52 -5.67 51.60
CA VAL A 784 -12.95 -6.96 51.19
C VAL A 784 -11.44 -6.83 51.07
N PHE A 785 -10.69 -7.78 51.60
CA PHE A 785 -9.23 -7.79 51.62
C PHE A 785 -8.68 -9.01 50.87
N SER A 786 -7.50 -8.88 50.25
CA SER A 786 -6.71 -10.05 49.87
C SER A 786 -6.09 -10.66 51.12
N ASP A 787 -6.13 -11.99 51.24
CA ASP A 787 -5.42 -12.64 52.34
C ASP A 787 -3.91 -12.69 52.04
N GLU A 788 -3.09 -12.38 53.04
CA GLU A 788 -1.62 -12.35 52.96
C GLU A 788 -1.03 -11.46 51.85
N GLY A 789 -1.79 -10.50 51.29
CA GLY A 789 -1.31 -9.64 50.21
C GLY A 789 -0.97 -10.40 48.92
N LYS A 790 -1.69 -11.50 48.64
CA LYS A 790 -1.56 -12.26 47.39
C LYS A 790 -2.47 -11.70 46.30
N SER A 791 -2.07 -11.87 45.04
CA SER A 791 -2.92 -11.47 43.90
C SER A 791 -4.19 -12.32 43.85
N THR A 792 -5.35 -11.70 43.78
CA THR A 792 -6.65 -12.39 43.74
C THR A 792 -7.73 -11.48 43.16
N SER A 793 -8.97 -11.95 43.06
CA SER A 793 -10.08 -11.15 42.56
C SER A 793 -11.38 -11.56 43.21
N VAL A 794 -12.29 -10.60 43.31
CA VAL A 794 -13.62 -10.80 43.88
C VAL A 794 -14.68 -10.20 42.98
N LYS A 795 -15.86 -10.79 43.08
CA LYS A 795 -17.10 -10.31 42.50
C LYS A 795 -18.13 -10.20 43.60
N VAL A 796 -18.76 -9.05 43.76
CA VAL A 796 -19.72 -8.78 44.82
C VAL A 796 -21.07 -8.40 44.22
N VAL A 797 -22.13 -8.97 44.76
CA VAL A 797 -23.53 -8.59 44.49
C VAL A 797 -24.17 -8.17 45.79
N ALA A 798 -25.15 -7.28 45.71
CA ALA A 798 -25.85 -6.77 46.88
C ALA A 798 -27.36 -6.78 46.65
N THR A 799 -28.10 -7.23 47.66
CA THR A 799 -29.57 -7.17 47.68
C THR A 799 -30.02 -6.45 48.93
N GLY A 800 -31.11 -5.71 48.87
CA GLY A 800 -31.56 -4.96 50.03
C GLY A 800 -32.92 -4.32 49.89
N VAL A 801 -33.25 -3.51 50.89
CA VAL A 801 -34.48 -2.72 50.95
C VAL A 801 -34.09 -1.27 51.18
N ALA A 802 -34.62 -0.38 50.36
CA ALA A 802 -34.55 1.06 50.55
C ALA A 802 -35.93 1.64 50.79
N ARG A 803 -35.99 2.84 51.37
CA ARG A 803 -37.19 3.66 51.51
C ARG A 803 -37.05 4.87 50.62
N TYR A 804 -38.05 5.10 49.77
CA TYR A 804 -38.09 6.23 48.85
C TYR A 804 -39.47 6.89 48.89
N TYR A 805 -39.54 8.14 48.47
CA TYR A 805 -40.76 8.91 48.33
C TYR A 805 -41.41 8.64 46.96
N ASP A 806 -42.62 8.07 46.99
CA ASP A 806 -43.43 7.83 45.81
C ASP A 806 -44.22 9.11 45.51
N GLU A 807 -43.81 9.83 44.46
CA GLU A 807 -44.42 11.11 44.04
C GLU A 807 -45.91 10.96 43.67
N ASP A 808 -46.28 9.85 43.03
CA ASP A 808 -47.66 9.61 42.59
C ASP A 808 -48.61 9.43 43.77
N LEU A 809 -48.15 8.77 44.82
CA LEU A 809 -48.95 8.48 46.03
C LEU A 809 -48.67 9.40 47.20
N ARG A 810 -47.66 10.27 47.08
CA ARG A 810 -47.20 11.21 48.12
C ARG A 810 -46.90 10.53 49.47
N THR A 811 -46.27 9.35 49.43
CA THR A 811 -45.95 8.53 50.63
C THR A 811 -44.59 7.84 50.52
N ILE A 812 -43.97 7.49 51.66
CA ILE A 812 -42.74 6.69 51.68
C ILE A 812 -43.07 5.21 51.49
N LYS A 813 -42.37 4.54 50.56
CA LYS A 813 -42.50 3.10 50.28
C LYS A 813 -41.17 2.37 50.38
N ASP A 814 -41.26 1.07 50.65
CA ASP A 814 -40.14 0.14 50.60
C ASP A 814 -39.88 -0.28 49.13
N PHE A 815 -38.63 -0.17 48.67
CA PHE A 815 -38.12 -0.62 47.38
C PHE A 815 -37.10 -1.75 47.60
N ASN A 816 -37.45 -2.95 47.14
CA ASN A 816 -36.53 -4.09 47.15
C ASN A 816 -35.61 -3.99 45.94
N PHE A 817 -34.30 -4.00 46.16
CA PHE A 817 -33.32 -3.90 45.08
C PHE A 817 -32.41 -5.11 45.01
N ASN A 818 -31.95 -5.39 43.79
CA ASN A 818 -30.81 -6.24 43.50
C ASN A 818 -29.82 -5.41 42.67
N ALA A 819 -28.68 -5.11 43.26
CA ALA A 819 -27.67 -4.27 42.64
C ALA A 819 -26.82 -5.08 41.65
N LYS A 820 -26.44 -4.44 40.54
CA LYS A 820 -25.53 -5.07 39.56
C LYS A 820 -24.21 -5.46 40.22
N GLU A 821 -23.62 -6.56 39.75
CA GLU A 821 -22.35 -7.05 40.28
C GLU A 821 -21.22 -6.04 40.07
N ALA A 822 -20.32 -5.96 41.05
CA ALA A 822 -19.10 -5.18 40.98
C ALA A 822 -17.88 -6.05 41.30
N THR A 823 -16.74 -5.74 40.67
CA THR A 823 -15.53 -6.55 40.80
C THR A 823 -14.37 -5.74 41.34
N ALA A 824 -13.51 -6.38 42.12
CA ALA A 824 -12.21 -5.85 42.50
C ALA A 824 -11.11 -6.88 42.26
N THR A 825 -9.97 -6.45 41.76
CA THR A 825 -8.77 -7.29 41.62
C THR A 825 -7.67 -6.78 42.52
N PHE A 826 -6.99 -7.68 43.21
CA PHE A 826 -5.84 -7.42 44.06
C PHE A 826 -4.58 -7.89 43.34
N THR A 827 -3.53 -7.08 43.29
CA THR A 827 -2.28 -7.36 42.57
C THR A 827 -1.07 -7.17 43.47
N ASN A 828 -0.23 -8.20 43.57
CA ASN A 828 1.06 -8.12 44.26
C ASN A 828 2.15 -7.62 43.29
N SER A 829 2.49 -6.33 43.39
CA SER A 829 3.40 -5.62 42.49
C SER A 829 4.89 -5.97 42.67
N VAL A 830 5.28 -6.68 43.73
CA VAL A 830 6.69 -6.96 44.09
C VAL A 830 7.16 -8.40 43.79
N THR A 831 6.28 -9.29 43.31
CA THR A 831 6.66 -10.67 42.94
C THR A 831 7.18 -10.79 41.50
N VAL A 832 8.10 -11.73 41.24
CA VAL A 832 8.66 -12.02 39.90
C VAL A 832 7.82 -13.13 39.24
N THR A 833 7.07 -12.80 38.19
CA THR A 833 6.24 -13.77 37.43
C THR A 833 6.92 -14.20 36.13
N ALA A 834 6.97 -15.49 35.81
CA ALA A 834 7.54 -15.98 34.55
C ALA A 834 6.60 -15.70 33.35
N PRO A 835 7.11 -15.24 32.18
CA PRO A 835 8.49 -14.83 31.92
C PRO A 835 8.78 -13.41 32.44
N TYR A 836 9.97 -13.20 32.98
CA TYR A 836 10.44 -11.88 33.44
C TYR A 836 11.88 -11.65 33.02
N THR A 837 12.20 -10.47 32.53
CA THR A 837 13.58 -10.05 32.24
C THR A 837 13.85 -8.74 32.96
N GLY A 838 14.92 -8.70 33.77
CA GLY A 838 15.25 -7.52 34.55
C GLY A 838 16.73 -7.46 34.92
N TYR A 839 17.15 -6.29 35.41
CA TYR A 839 18.49 -6.11 35.94
C TYR A 839 18.64 -6.83 37.27
N VAL A 840 19.67 -7.67 37.40
CA VAL A 840 20.01 -8.31 38.66
C VAL A 840 21.00 -7.43 39.39
N THR A 841 20.64 -7.04 40.61
CA THR A 841 21.47 -6.19 41.47
C THR A 841 22.33 -7.02 42.41
N GLN A 842 21.85 -8.19 42.87
CA GLN A 842 22.54 -8.99 43.87
C GLN A 842 22.29 -10.50 43.69
N PHE A 843 23.24 -11.33 44.12
CA PHE A 843 23.04 -12.78 44.28
C PHE A 843 23.75 -13.34 45.52
N ASN A 844 23.21 -14.44 46.05
CA ASN A 844 23.73 -15.18 47.21
C ASN A 844 24.13 -16.60 46.82
N ALA A 845 25.21 -17.13 47.41
CA ALA A 845 25.62 -18.53 47.25
C ALA A 845 24.87 -19.49 48.20
N ALA A 846 25.09 -20.80 48.04
CA ALA A 846 24.43 -21.89 48.78
C ALA A 846 24.42 -21.77 50.31
N ASP A 847 25.45 -21.17 50.91
CA ASP A 847 25.64 -21.18 52.37
C ASP A 847 25.24 -19.87 53.09
N SER A 848 24.50 -18.96 52.42
CA SER A 848 24.23 -17.59 52.92
C SER A 848 22.99 -17.40 53.83
N GLY A 849 22.44 -18.45 54.45
CA GLY A 849 21.27 -18.35 55.35
C GLY A 849 19.89 -18.41 54.66
N SER A 850 18.86 -17.73 55.21
CA SER A 850 17.44 -17.84 54.74
C SER A 850 17.23 -17.46 53.26
N ASN A 851 18.11 -16.62 52.71
CA ASN A 851 18.13 -16.22 51.30
C ASN A 851 19.29 -16.87 50.51
N SER A 852 19.73 -18.07 50.88
CA SER A 852 20.66 -18.88 50.07
C SER A 852 20.15 -19.02 48.64
N ASN A 853 21.03 -19.11 47.65
CA ASN A 853 20.63 -19.45 46.28
C ASN A 853 19.57 -18.53 45.65
N SER A 854 19.64 -17.23 45.92
CA SER A 854 18.66 -16.24 45.46
C SER A 854 19.28 -15.18 44.54
N LEU A 855 18.49 -14.70 43.57
CA LEU A 855 18.75 -13.55 42.70
C LEU A 855 17.79 -12.41 43.03
N TRP A 856 18.29 -11.19 43.12
CA TRP A 856 17.48 -9.99 43.30
C TRP A 856 17.41 -9.21 42.00
N PHE A 857 16.19 -9.01 41.50
CA PHE A 857 15.93 -8.05 40.44
C PHE A 857 15.64 -6.67 41.04
N ALA A 858 15.98 -5.61 40.31
CA ALA A 858 15.62 -4.25 40.70
C ALA A 858 14.11 -4.15 41.01
N ASP A 859 13.77 -3.68 42.22
CA ASP A 859 12.41 -3.47 42.71
C ASP A 859 11.49 -4.71 42.76
N LYS A 860 12.06 -5.92 42.88
CA LYS A 860 11.33 -7.19 43.06
C LYS A 860 11.85 -8.01 44.23
N ASN A 861 11.00 -8.91 44.75
CA ASN A 861 11.39 -9.91 45.74
C ASN A 861 12.43 -10.89 45.16
N PRO A 862 13.35 -11.41 46.00
CA PRO A 862 14.33 -12.38 45.56
C PRO A 862 13.68 -13.64 45.01
N ILE A 863 14.26 -14.19 43.95
CA ILE A 863 13.87 -15.48 43.38
C ILE A 863 14.95 -16.53 43.61
N LYS A 864 14.55 -17.73 44.03
CA LYS A 864 15.46 -18.87 44.14
C LYS A 864 15.87 -19.31 42.74
N TYR A 865 17.17 -19.44 42.51
CA TYR A 865 17.69 -19.99 41.26
C TYR A 865 18.04 -21.47 41.39
N THR A 866 17.47 -22.19 42.35
CA THR A 866 17.75 -23.60 42.65
C THR A 866 16.46 -24.40 42.77
N GLY A 867 16.55 -25.72 42.57
CA GLY A 867 15.40 -26.63 42.55
C GLY A 867 15.50 -27.69 41.46
N ASP A 868 14.46 -28.52 41.34
CA ASP A 868 14.40 -29.56 40.30
C ASP A 868 14.29 -28.95 38.90
N ASN A 869 15.05 -29.49 37.94
CA ASN A 869 15.02 -29.10 36.52
C ASN A 869 15.35 -27.61 36.24
N VAL A 870 16.27 -27.00 36.98
CA VAL A 870 16.76 -25.64 36.68
C VAL A 870 17.90 -25.68 35.66
N LYS A 871 17.83 -24.81 34.63
CA LYS A 871 18.87 -24.65 33.61
C LYS A 871 19.38 -23.21 33.55
N TYR A 872 20.69 -23.08 33.36
CA TYR A 872 21.38 -21.78 33.36
C TYR A 872 22.07 -21.52 32.03
N TYR A 873 22.03 -20.28 31.54
CA TYR A 873 22.66 -19.91 30.28
C TYR A 873 23.47 -18.62 30.45
N GLY A 874 24.71 -18.64 29.97
CA GLY A 874 25.58 -17.47 29.92
C GLY A 874 25.17 -16.49 28.82
N ALA A 875 25.75 -15.28 28.84
CA ALA A 875 25.49 -14.22 27.85
C ALA A 875 25.85 -14.62 26.41
N ASN A 876 26.75 -15.60 26.24
CA ASN A 876 27.11 -16.19 24.95
C ASN A 876 26.09 -17.25 24.45
N GLY A 877 25.04 -17.52 25.23
CA GLY A 877 24.00 -18.51 24.91
C GLY A 877 24.36 -19.96 25.26
N ASN A 878 25.56 -20.23 25.76
CA ASN A 878 25.96 -21.58 26.16
C ASN A 878 25.34 -21.96 27.51
N GLU A 879 24.94 -23.22 27.64
CA GLU A 879 24.43 -23.79 28.90
C GLU A 879 25.56 -23.90 29.93
N ILE A 880 25.27 -23.50 31.16
CA ILE A 880 26.16 -23.60 32.31
C ILE A 880 25.62 -24.72 33.20
N PHE A 881 26.36 -25.83 33.26
CA PHE A 881 25.91 -27.04 33.94
C PHE A 881 26.15 -26.96 35.45
N GLY A 882 25.05 -26.86 36.20
CA GLY A 882 25.03 -26.96 37.66
C GLY A 882 25.12 -25.63 38.40
N GLU A 883 24.54 -25.60 39.59
CA GLU A 883 24.40 -24.42 40.47
C GLU A 883 25.75 -23.78 40.77
N GLN A 884 26.75 -24.58 41.14
CA GLN A 884 28.09 -24.09 41.46
C GLN A 884 28.79 -23.42 40.27
N ALA A 885 28.58 -23.94 39.05
CA ALA A 885 29.15 -23.36 37.84
C ALA A 885 28.45 -22.04 37.48
N TRP A 886 27.14 -21.96 37.72
CA TRP A 886 26.35 -20.74 37.58
C TRP A 886 26.79 -19.65 38.56
N GLU A 887 26.97 -19.99 39.83
CA GLU A 887 27.50 -19.06 40.84
C GLU A 887 28.90 -18.54 40.50
N ASN A 888 29.79 -19.42 40.03
CA ASN A 888 31.13 -19.04 39.59
C ASN A 888 31.05 -18.09 38.40
N TYR A 889 30.16 -18.37 37.45
CA TYR A 889 29.91 -17.49 36.31
C TYR A 889 29.40 -16.11 36.74
N LEU A 890 28.37 -16.04 37.60
CA LEU A 890 27.88 -14.77 38.15
C LEU A 890 28.96 -14.02 38.94
N THR A 891 29.84 -14.74 39.64
CA THR A 891 30.97 -14.15 40.37
C THR A 891 31.93 -13.42 39.41
N THR A 892 32.14 -13.93 38.18
CA THR A 892 32.97 -13.22 37.17
C THR A 892 32.35 -11.94 36.64
N LEU A 893 31.04 -11.73 36.87
CA LEU A 893 30.28 -10.58 36.40
C LEU A 893 30.02 -9.55 37.52
N VAL A 894 30.54 -9.77 38.73
CA VAL A 894 30.45 -8.81 39.84
C VAL A 894 31.05 -7.46 39.43
N GLY A 895 30.34 -6.37 39.74
CA GLY A 895 30.69 -5.01 39.33
C GLY A 895 30.16 -4.60 37.95
N LYS A 896 29.63 -5.53 37.15
CA LYS A 896 28.96 -5.27 35.86
C LYS A 896 27.45 -5.21 36.02
N GLY A 897 26.75 -4.47 35.16
CA GLY A 897 25.30 -4.52 35.10
C GLY A 897 24.84 -5.72 34.28
N ILE A 898 24.04 -6.63 34.84
CA ILE A 898 23.56 -7.80 34.10
C ILE A 898 22.04 -7.82 34.02
N GLN A 899 21.48 -8.13 32.86
CA GLN A 899 20.08 -8.49 32.73
C GLN A 899 19.95 -10.01 32.69
N VAL A 900 19.06 -10.55 33.51
CA VAL A 900 18.73 -11.98 33.52
C VAL A 900 17.26 -12.13 33.15
N SER A 901 17.00 -13.09 32.28
CA SER A 901 15.65 -13.59 32.01
C SER A 901 15.37 -14.82 32.85
N TYR A 902 14.19 -14.84 33.47
CA TYR A 902 13.60 -15.92 34.23
C TYR A 902 12.34 -16.41 33.50
N SER A 903 12.30 -17.67 33.10
CA SER A 903 11.16 -18.27 32.39
C SER A 903 10.94 -19.74 32.75
N LYS A 904 9.80 -20.29 32.30
CA LYS A 904 9.45 -21.71 32.41
C LYS A 904 9.36 -22.32 31.01
N ASP A 905 9.94 -23.49 30.81
CA ASP A 905 9.83 -24.29 29.58
C ASP A 905 9.50 -25.74 29.94
N GLY A 906 8.21 -26.09 29.84
CA GLY A 906 7.66 -27.31 30.45
C GLY A 906 7.91 -27.32 31.97
N ASP A 907 8.49 -28.41 32.46
CA ASP A 907 8.89 -28.55 33.86
C ASP A 907 10.21 -27.83 34.20
N ASN A 908 10.94 -27.32 33.20
CA ASN A 908 12.23 -26.66 33.42
C ASN A 908 12.06 -25.20 33.85
N THR A 909 12.92 -24.76 34.75
CA THR A 909 13.08 -23.35 35.12
C THR A 909 14.35 -22.80 34.49
N LEU A 910 14.28 -21.68 33.78
CA LEU A 910 15.42 -21.16 33.03
C LEU A 910 15.86 -19.81 33.57
N PHE A 911 17.18 -19.69 33.81
CA PHE A 911 17.85 -18.42 34.05
C PHE A 911 18.87 -18.18 32.95
N LYS A 912 18.70 -17.09 32.19
CA LYS A 912 19.61 -16.73 31.09
C LYS A 912 20.08 -15.30 31.23
N VAL A 913 21.40 -15.10 31.26
CA VAL A 913 21.97 -13.75 31.14
C VAL A 913 21.72 -13.26 29.72
N VAL A 914 20.94 -12.18 29.59
CA VAL A 914 20.53 -11.59 28.31
C VAL A 914 21.53 -10.53 27.85
N SER A 915 22.07 -9.75 28.78
CA SER A 915 23.04 -8.71 28.49
C SER A 915 23.98 -8.48 29.69
N VAL A 916 25.19 -8.02 29.39
CA VAL A 916 26.22 -7.61 30.35
C VAL A 916 26.71 -6.23 29.96
N ILE A 917 26.79 -5.31 30.93
CA ILE A 917 27.17 -3.91 30.77
C ILE A 917 28.42 -3.67 31.62
N ASP A 918 29.54 -3.33 30.97
CA ASP A 918 30.85 -3.22 31.64
C ASP A 918 30.96 -2.01 32.59
N ASN A 919 30.21 -0.92 32.35
CA ASN A 919 30.22 0.29 33.18
C ASN A 919 28.79 0.68 33.60
N PRO A 920 28.20 0.00 34.59
CA PRO A 920 26.84 0.29 35.04
C PRO A 920 26.76 1.64 35.78
N THR A 921 25.65 2.37 35.61
CA THR A 921 25.32 3.56 36.40
C THR A 921 25.17 3.18 37.89
N ALA A 922 25.47 4.11 38.81
CA ALA A 922 25.42 3.86 40.26
C ALA A 922 24.11 3.16 40.70
N GLY A 923 24.23 2.02 41.38
CA GLY A 923 23.10 1.19 41.84
C GLY A 923 22.68 0.02 40.93
N THR A 924 23.33 -0.18 39.78
CA THR A 924 22.97 -1.26 38.82
C THR A 924 24.02 -2.35 38.61
N GLY A 925 25.15 -2.30 39.33
CA GLY A 925 26.18 -3.34 39.27
C GLY A 925 25.83 -4.56 40.13
N LEU A 926 26.08 -5.76 39.60
CA LEU A 926 25.89 -7.02 40.32
C LEU A 926 26.83 -7.13 41.51
N VAL A 927 26.29 -7.43 42.68
CA VAL A 927 27.06 -7.66 43.92
C VAL A 927 26.88 -9.11 44.39
N LYS A 928 27.97 -9.73 44.86
CA LYS A 928 27.95 -11.04 45.54
C LYS A 928 27.87 -10.83 47.06
N LEU A 929 26.90 -11.46 47.72
CA LEU A 929 26.71 -11.41 49.17
C LEU A 929 27.41 -12.61 49.87
N GLY A 930 28.03 -12.37 51.03
CA GLY A 930 28.67 -13.38 51.91
C GLY A 930 27.93 -13.54 53.26
N THR A 931 28.32 -14.52 54.10
CA THR A 931 27.62 -15.00 55.33
C THR A 931 27.50 -14.02 56.50
N THR A 932 27.54 -12.71 56.26
CA THR A 932 27.12 -11.70 57.23
C THR A 932 26.02 -10.87 56.60
N THR A 933 24.90 -10.78 57.32
CA THR A 933 23.67 -10.04 57.01
C THR A 933 23.94 -8.82 56.13
N PRO A 934 23.24 -8.64 54.98
CA PRO A 934 23.52 -7.58 54.04
C PRO A 934 23.48 -6.20 54.72
N PRO A 935 24.37 -5.26 54.39
CA PRO A 935 24.09 -3.86 54.67
C PRO A 935 22.83 -3.47 53.90
N ALA A 936 21.95 -2.72 54.57
CA ALA A 936 20.81 -2.09 53.93
C ALA A 936 21.28 -1.32 52.68
N PRO A 937 20.49 -1.27 51.60
CA PRO A 937 20.85 -0.52 50.40
C PRO A 937 21.20 0.92 50.80
N GLU A 938 22.42 1.35 50.48
CA GLU A 938 22.84 2.75 50.66
C GLU A 938 21.99 3.64 49.75
N PHE A 939 21.03 4.35 50.35
CA PHE A 939 20.46 5.55 49.78
C PHE A 939 21.50 6.65 49.95
N THR A 940 22.27 6.97 48.91
CA THR A 940 23.08 8.18 48.96
C THR A 940 22.18 9.37 48.68
N SER A 941 21.80 10.09 49.73
CA SER A 941 21.78 11.54 49.61
C SER A 941 22.58 12.16 50.76
N THR A 942 23.60 12.93 50.40
CA THR A 942 24.13 13.97 51.26
C THR A 942 23.65 15.29 50.73
N THR A 943 22.43 15.67 51.08
CA THR A 943 22.11 17.08 51.22
C THR A 943 21.87 17.35 52.70
N ASN A 944 22.91 17.88 53.36
CA ASN A 944 22.73 18.64 54.60
C ASN A 944 21.82 19.83 54.30
N VAL A 945 20.50 19.63 54.24
CA VAL A 945 19.55 20.74 54.32
C VAL A 945 19.49 21.12 55.79
N ALA A 946 20.58 21.71 56.26
CA ALA A 946 20.66 22.28 57.58
C ALA A 946 19.77 23.53 57.59
N THR A 947 18.47 23.36 57.82
CA THR A 947 17.63 24.48 58.22
C THR A 947 18.11 24.89 59.61
N VAL A 948 18.68 26.09 59.71
CA VAL A 948 19.17 26.63 60.98
C VAL A 948 17.98 26.64 61.94
N ASN A 949 18.12 26.04 63.12
CA ASN A 949 17.07 26.03 64.15
C ASN A 949 17.05 27.41 64.83
N ASP A 950 16.65 28.44 64.08
CA ASP A 950 16.46 29.78 64.62
C ASP A 950 14.98 30.18 64.64
N VAL A 951 14.67 31.16 65.47
CA VAL A 951 13.31 31.69 65.65
C VAL A 951 12.74 32.22 64.32
N ASN A 952 13.61 32.67 63.41
CA ASN A 952 13.20 33.28 62.14
C ASN A 952 12.65 32.24 61.15
N THR A 953 13.24 31.05 61.09
CA THR A 953 12.92 30.02 60.09
C THR A 953 11.88 29.01 60.56
N LEU A 954 11.99 28.49 61.78
CA LEU A 954 11.07 27.47 62.32
C LEU A 954 10.15 27.98 63.44
N GLY A 955 10.40 29.17 63.96
CA GLY A 955 9.56 29.80 65.00
C GLY A 955 9.84 29.34 66.43
N LEU A 956 10.67 28.32 66.63
CA LEU A 956 10.95 27.70 67.93
C LEU A 956 12.43 27.23 67.96
N VAL A 957 13.09 27.23 69.13
CA VAL A 957 14.37 26.52 69.32
C VAL A 957 14.07 25.09 69.75
N GLY A 958 14.10 24.15 68.82
CA GLY A 958 13.78 22.74 69.09
C GLY A 958 14.77 22.05 70.03
N THR A 959 14.27 21.33 71.04
CA THR A 959 15.03 20.49 71.96
C THR A 959 14.82 18.99 71.72
N THR A 960 13.73 18.60 71.04
CA THR A 960 13.54 17.24 70.51
C THR A 960 13.02 17.27 69.07
N ALA A 961 13.39 16.28 68.26
CA ALA A 961 12.92 16.13 66.88
C ALA A 961 12.54 14.68 66.61
N THR A 962 11.42 14.46 65.91
CA THR A 962 10.88 13.13 65.61
C THR A 962 10.37 13.08 64.18
N SER A 963 10.45 11.91 63.55
CA SER A 963 9.88 11.65 62.22
C SER A 963 8.64 10.78 62.36
N SER A 964 7.57 11.11 61.63
CA SER A 964 6.35 10.28 61.58
C SER A 964 6.58 8.93 60.91
N ASP A 965 7.61 8.83 60.05
CA ASP A 965 8.04 7.56 59.44
C ASP A 965 9.57 7.52 59.33
N THR A 966 10.21 6.95 60.35
CA THR A 966 11.66 6.76 60.39
C THR A 966 12.18 5.80 59.32
N SER A 967 11.32 5.02 58.66
CA SER A 967 11.72 4.17 57.54
C SER A 967 11.85 4.95 56.23
N VAL A 968 11.28 6.16 56.15
CA VAL A 968 11.36 7.08 55.01
C VAL A 968 12.44 8.15 55.23
N ALA A 969 12.44 8.81 56.40
CA ALA A 969 13.47 9.78 56.77
C ALA A 969 13.69 9.81 58.29
N THR A 970 14.94 9.88 58.73
CA THR A 970 15.31 10.08 60.15
C THR A 970 15.69 11.52 60.43
N VAL A 971 15.56 11.95 61.68
CA VAL A 971 15.89 13.31 62.11
C VAL A 971 16.72 13.29 63.39
N ALA A 972 17.74 14.15 63.45
CA ALA A 972 18.55 14.38 64.63
C ALA A 972 18.81 15.87 64.84
N ILE A 973 19.13 16.24 66.08
CA ILE A 973 19.61 17.58 66.42
C ILE A 973 21.12 17.47 66.63
N ALA A 974 21.90 18.14 65.79
CA ALA A 974 23.36 18.18 65.87
C ALA A 974 23.83 19.63 65.73
N ASP A 975 24.71 20.08 66.63
CA ASP A 975 25.25 21.46 66.68
C ASP A 975 24.18 22.57 66.63
N GLY A 976 23.03 22.34 67.27
CA GLY A 976 21.92 23.30 67.29
C GLY A 976 21.15 23.43 65.97
N LYS A 977 21.27 22.45 65.06
CA LYS A 977 20.54 22.41 63.77
C LYS A 977 19.76 21.12 63.62
N ILE A 978 18.68 21.15 62.83
CA ILE A 978 17.90 19.96 62.49
C ILE A 978 18.52 19.33 61.25
N ALA A 979 19.00 18.10 61.41
CA ALA A 979 19.56 17.29 60.35
C ALA A 979 18.54 16.20 59.97
N ILE A 980 18.09 16.22 58.72
CA ILE A 980 17.18 15.22 58.16
C ILE A 980 17.99 14.32 57.22
N THR A 981 17.89 13.01 57.42
CA THR A 981 18.60 12.00 56.62
C THR A 981 17.56 11.12 55.93
N SER A 982 17.66 10.97 54.62
CA SER A 982 16.77 10.09 53.85
C SER A 982 17.08 8.61 54.13
N VAL A 983 16.03 7.78 54.22
CA VAL A 983 16.13 6.34 54.48
C VAL A 983 15.44 5.52 53.40
N LYS A 984 14.29 5.97 52.88
CA LYS A 984 13.58 5.33 51.75
C LYS A 984 12.71 6.35 51.03
N ALA A 985 12.45 6.12 49.75
CA ALA A 985 11.51 6.94 48.99
C ALA A 985 10.10 6.88 49.61
N GLY A 986 9.47 8.04 49.79
CA GLY A 986 8.21 8.18 50.47
C GLY A 986 8.02 9.57 51.06
N ASN A 987 6.95 9.76 51.82
CA ASN A 987 6.65 11.00 52.53
C ASN A 987 6.74 10.77 54.03
N ALA A 988 7.39 11.69 54.74
CA ALA A 988 7.44 11.73 56.19
C ALA A 988 7.12 13.15 56.67
N THR A 989 6.77 13.30 57.94
CA THR A 989 6.59 14.60 58.59
C THR A 989 7.56 14.69 59.76
N ILE A 990 8.42 15.70 59.73
CA ILE A 990 9.35 15.97 60.82
C ILE A 990 8.68 16.92 61.80
N THR A 991 8.60 16.51 63.06
CA THR A 991 8.05 17.30 64.16
C THR A 991 9.17 17.71 65.10
N VAL A 992 9.30 19.01 65.34
CA VAL A 992 10.30 19.60 66.24
C VAL A 992 9.58 20.21 67.43
N LYS A 993 9.98 19.84 68.65
CA LYS A 993 9.40 20.36 69.89
C LYS A 993 10.41 21.10 70.75
N ASN A 994 9.97 22.13 71.47
CA ASN A 994 10.76 22.78 72.52
C ASN A 994 10.45 22.20 73.91
N ASP A 995 11.17 22.67 74.94
CA ASP A 995 10.99 22.22 76.34
C ASP A 995 9.61 22.57 76.93
N ALA A 996 8.87 23.49 76.32
CA ALA A 996 7.51 23.87 76.69
C ALA A 996 6.43 23.01 75.98
N GLY A 997 6.82 22.08 75.11
CA GLY A 997 5.90 21.17 74.41
C GLY A 997 5.31 21.71 73.10
N HIS A 998 5.68 22.91 72.66
CA HIS A 998 5.24 23.49 71.39
C HIS A 998 5.87 22.73 70.21
N ALA A 999 5.11 22.47 69.14
CA ALA A 999 5.54 21.62 68.03
C ALA A 999 5.39 22.32 66.67
N ALA A 1000 6.46 22.34 65.86
CA ALA A 1000 6.41 22.72 64.45
C ALA A 1000 6.56 21.47 63.58
N THR A 1001 5.90 21.46 62.41
CA THR A 1001 5.98 20.32 61.49
C THR A 1001 6.42 20.75 60.10
N VAL A 1002 7.20 19.89 59.45
CA VAL A 1002 7.58 20.06 58.04
C VAL A 1002 7.37 18.74 57.31
N ALA A 1003 6.62 18.78 56.20
CA ALA A 1003 6.46 17.63 55.34
C ALA A 1003 7.73 17.45 54.48
N VAL A 1004 8.20 16.22 54.41
CA VAL A 1004 9.43 15.80 53.74
C VAL A 1004 9.07 14.74 52.73
N THR A 1005 9.42 15.00 51.47
CA THR A 1005 9.33 13.99 50.40
C THR A 1005 10.74 13.56 50.03
N VAL A 1006 10.99 12.27 50.16
CA VAL A 1006 12.21 11.61 49.68
C VAL A 1006 11.87 10.94 48.36
N ASN A 1007 12.51 11.35 47.27
CA ASN A 1007 12.28 10.71 45.98
C ASN A 1007 13.03 9.37 45.86
N THR A 1008 12.80 8.66 44.77
CA THR A 1008 13.42 7.35 44.50
C THR A 1008 14.96 7.39 44.35
N LYS A 1009 15.55 8.59 44.24
CA LYS A 1009 17.01 8.81 44.21
C LYS A 1009 17.58 9.25 45.56
N GLY A 1010 16.75 9.31 46.61
CA GLY A 1010 17.14 9.73 47.97
C GLY A 1010 17.16 11.24 48.19
N GLU A 1011 16.87 12.05 47.17
CA GLU A 1011 16.87 13.51 47.29
C GLU A 1011 15.68 13.98 48.14
N ILE A 1012 15.96 14.91 49.05
CA ILE A 1012 14.98 15.44 50.00
C ILE A 1012 14.40 16.76 49.48
N THR A 1013 13.07 16.83 49.39
CA THR A 1013 12.32 18.08 49.17
C THR A 1013 11.52 18.42 50.43
N LEU A 1014 11.62 19.66 50.89
CA LEU A 1014 10.86 20.16 52.05
C LEU A 1014 9.68 20.99 51.56
N ALA A 1015 8.49 20.72 52.10
CA ALA A 1015 7.34 21.60 51.96
C ALA A 1015 7.52 22.88 52.81
N PRO A 1016 6.71 23.93 52.61
CA PRO A 1016 6.68 25.09 53.51
C PRO A 1016 6.49 24.65 54.96
N VAL A 1017 7.24 25.25 55.88
CA VAL A 1017 7.16 24.93 57.31
C VAL A 1017 5.79 25.33 57.82
N VAL A 1018 5.05 24.36 58.37
CA VAL A 1018 3.78 24.62 59.03
C VAL A 1018 4.10 24.85 60.52
N LYS A 1019 4.18 26.12 60.90
CA LYS A 1019 4.24 26.52 62.31
C LYS A 1019 2.88 26.21 62.94
N TYR A 1020 2.86 25.42 64.01
CA TYR A 1020 1.71 25.36 64.90
C TYR A 1020 1.99 26.30 66.07
N GLU A 1021 1.21 27.36 66.16
CA GLU A 1021 1.06 28.13 67.39
C GLU A 1021 0.02 27.47 68.32
N GLU A 1022 0.09 27.85 69.59
CA GLU A 1022 -0.70 27.48 70.76
C GLU A 1022 -2.04 26.74 70.54
N GLN A 1023 -2.39 25.88 71.51
CA GLN A 1023 -3.80 25.79 71.92
C GLN A 1023 -4.23 27.18 72.44
N GLY A 1024 -4.56 28.07 71.52
CA GLY A 1024 -5.14 29.37 71.78
C GLY A 1024 -6.55 29.36 71.26
N GLU A 1025 -7.51 29.63 72.14
CA GLU A 1025 -8.87 30.00 71.73
C GLU A 1025 -8.76 31.23 70.81
N GLU A 1026 -9.12 31.10 69.53
CA GLU A 1026 -9.16 32.24 68.63
C GLU A 1026 -10.35 33.12 69.03
N LYS A 1027 -10.04 34.27 69.65
CA LYS A 1027 -11.00 35.30 70.05
C LYS A 1027 -11.05 36.35 68.96
N VAL A 1028 -12.19 36.43 68.28
CA VAL A 1028 -12.46 37.42 67.21
C VAL A 1028 -13.66 38.25 67.63
N THR A 1029 -13.69 39.55 67.37
CA THR A 1029 -14.87 40.35 67.73
C THR A 1029 -16.01 40.17 66.73
N LEU A 1030 -17.27 40.38 67.16
CA LEU A 1030 -18.42 40.34 66.25
C LEU A 1030 -18.23 41.27 65.02
N LYS A 1031 -17.58 42.42 65.23
CA LYS A 1031 -17.27 43.38 64.16
C LYS A 1031 -16.37 42.81 63.07
N ASP A 1032 -15.30 42.10 63.46
CA ASP A 1032 -14.30 41.56 62.54
C ASP A 1032 -14.87 40.40 61.70
N LEU A 1033 -15.92 39.76 62.18
CA LEU A 1033 -16.68 38.71 61.47
C LEU A 1033 -17.77 39.28 60.54
N GLY A 1034 -17.85 40.61 60.38
CA GLY A 1034 -18.76 41.26 59.44
C GLY A 1034 -20.23 41.21 59.86
N PHE A 1035 -20.50 41.04 61.15
CA PHE A 1035 -21.82 41.08 61.74
C PHE A 1035 -22.28 42.52 62.00
N THR A 1036 -23.47 42.86 61.52
CA THR A 1036 -24.10 44.17 61.78
C THR A 1036 -25.35 44.01 62.64
N PRO A 1037 -25.44 44.67 63.81
CA PRO A 1037 -26.64 44.62 64.63
C PRO A 1037 -27.72 45.53 64.04
N THR A 1038 -28.93 45.00 63.88
CA THR A 1038 -30.13 45.81 63.58
C THR A 1038 -31.06 45.78 64.78
N ASN A 1039 -31.42 46.97 65.29
CA ASN A 1039 -32.29 47.13 66.45
C ASN A 1039 -33.76 47.07 66.04
N ASN A 1040 -34.48 46.07 66.55
CA ASN A 1040 -35.93 46.00 66.47
C ASN A 1040 -36.53 45.93 67.88
N ILE A 1041 -37.53 46.77 68.17
CA ILE A 1041 -38.26 46.73 69.45
C ILE A 1041 -39.49 45.86 69.26
N PHE A 1042 -39.59 44.77 70.03
CA PHE A 1042 -40.74 43.87 70.00
C PHE A 1042 -41.26 43.67 71.43
N ASN A 1043 -42.52 44.04 71.70
CA ASN A 1043 -43.15 43.95 73.04
C ASN A 1043 -42.30 44.51 74.20
N GLY A 1044 -41.71 45.70 74.03
CA GLY A 1044 -40.95 46.37 75.08
C GLY A 1044 -39.59 45.72 75.40
N THR A 1045 -39.17 44.73 74.61
CA THR A 1045 -37.85 44.09 74.73
C THR A 1045 -37.01 44.40 73.49
N THR A 1046 -35.74 44.75 73.68
CA THR A 1046 -34.81 45.03 72.58
C THR A 1046 -34.31 43.71 72.00
N ILE A 1047 -34.62 43.47 70.71
CA ILE A 1047 -34.10 42.31 69.98
C ILE A 1047 -33.07 42.82 68.98
N VAL A 1048 -31.85 42.30 69.10
CA VAL A 1048 -30.74 42.58 68.19
C VAL A 1048 -30.67 41.44 67.19
N THR A 1049 -30.97 41.73 65.94
CA THR A 1049 -30.81 40.76 64.84
C THR A 1049 -29.43 40.97 64.23
N VAL A 1050 -28.63 39.90 64.22
CA VAL A 1050 -27.25 39.93 63.74
C VAL A 1050 -27.17 39.17 62.41
N LYS A 1051 -26.68 39.82 61.35
CA LYS A 1051 -26.57 39.26 60.00
C LYS A 1051 -25.12 39.24 59.52
N ALA A 1052 -24.65 38.09 59.03
CA ALA A 1052 -23.34 37.94 58.43
C ALA A 1052 -23.34 38.47 56.99
N SER A 1053 -22.41 39.37 56.67
CA SER A 1053 -22.28 39.93 55.31
C SER A 1053 -21.20 39.25 54.47
N THR A 1054 -20.15 38.72 55.09
CA THR A 1054 -19.06 37.96 54.44
C THR A 1054 -18.34 37.09 55.48
N LEU A 1055 -18.60 35.78 55.51
CA LEU A 1055 -17.80 34.85 56.33
C LEU A 1055 -16.66 34.25 55.48
N SER A 1056 -15.48 34.08 56.07
CA SER A 1056 -14.40 33.32 55.45
C SER A 1056 -14.76 31.82 55.41
N ALA A 1057 -14.27 31.10 54.40
CA ALA A 1057 -14.52 29.67 54.23
C ALA A 1057 -14.06 28.83 55.44
N ASP A 1058 -13.09 29.35 56.20
CA ASP A 1058 -12.43 28.66 57.32
C ASP A 1058 -13.30 28.60 58.60
N LEU A 1059 -14.44 29.30 58.61
CA LEU A 1059 -15.39 29.34 59.73
C LEU A 1059 -16.72 28.63 59.43
N ALA A 1060 -16.92 28.16 58.18
CA ALA A 1060 -18.12 27.41 57.80
C ALA A 1060 -18.18 26.05 58.53
N GLY A 1061 -19.30 25.77 59.19
CA GLY A 1061 -19.49 24.52 59.95
C GLY A 1061 -18.83 24.46 61.34
N LYS A 1062 -18.11 25.51 61.78
CA LYS A 1062 -17.58 25.61 63.16
C LYS A 1062 -18.65 26.14 64.13
N THR A 1063 -18.54 25.78 65.42
CA THR A 1063 -19.47 26.29 66.44
C THR A 1063 -18.92 27.57 67.03
N LEU A 1064 -19.62 28.68 66.81
CA LEU A 1064 -19.28 29.98 67.36
C LEU A 1064 -20.05 30.21 68.67
N SER A 1065 -19.37 30.73 69.68
CA SER A 1065 -19.94 31.00 71.01
C SER A 1065 -19.66 32.45 71.42
N VAL A 1066 -20.67 33.17 71.90
CA VAL A 1066 -20.53 34.54 72.45
C VAL A 1066 -21.24 34.64 73.79
N THR A 1067 -20.63 35.30 74.77
CA THR A 1067 -21.24 35.49 76.10
C THR A 1067 -21.74 36.91 76.27
N ILE A 1068 -23.03 37.05 76.59
CA ILE A 1068 -23.70 38.34 76.80
C ILE A 1068 -24.34 38.33 78.18
N ASP A 1069 -23.98 39.30 79.03
CA ASP A 1069 -24.45 39.39 80.42
C ASP A 1069 -24.35 38.05 81.21
N GLY A 1070 -23.29 37.28 80.93
CA GLY A 1070 -23.01 36.00 81.60
C GLY A 1070 -23.73 34.77 81.01
N THR A 1071 -24.51 34.94 79.93
CA THR A 1071 -25.18 33.82 79.22
C THR A 1071 -24.47 33.52 77.91
N GLU A 1072 -24.10 32.26 77.69
CA GLU A 1072 -23.44 31.79 76.47
C GLU A 1072 -24.47 31.48 75.36
N HIS A 1073 -24.28 32.07 74.19
CA HIS A 1073 -25.09 31.87 73.00
C HIS A 1073 -24.25 31.22 71.90
N LYS A 1074 -24.74 30.10 71.35
CA LYS A 1074 -24.02 29.29 70.35
C LYS A 1074 -24.75 29.29 69.01
N PHE A 1075 -23.99 29.35 67.92
CA PHE A 1075 -24.53 29.24 66.56
C PHE A 1075 -23.51 28.66 65.58
N VAL A 1076 -24.01 28.05 64.50
CA VAL A 1076 -23.18 27.43 63.45
C VAL A 1076 -23.58 28.08 62.12
N PRO A 1077 -22.67 28.80 61.45
CA PRO A 1077 -22.96 29.39 60.14
C PRO A 1077 -23.02 28.31 59.04
N ASN A 1078 -24.05 28.34 58.18
CA ASN A 1078 -24.17 27.47 57.01
C ASN A 1078 -24.21 28.26 55.70
N ALA A 1079 -23.60 27.74 54.61
CA ALA A 1079 -23.32 28.47 53.37
C ALA A 1079 -24.54 28.75 52.48
N ILE A 1080 -25.73 28.24 52.81
CA ILE A 1080 -26.90 28.26 51.91
C ILE A 1080 -27.98 29.29 52.32
N ASN A 1081 -27.98 29.82 53.56
CA ASN A 1081 -28.80 30.97 53.94
C ASN A 1081 -28.16 31.62 55.17
N ALA A 1082 -28.04 32.95 55.19
CA ALA A 1082 -27.57 33.67 56.37
C ALA A 1082 -28.61 33.52 57.49
N ASP A 1083 -28.41 32.56 58.40
CA ASP A 1083 -29.24 32.40 59.58
C ASP A 1083 -29.16 33.67 60.44
N ASN A 1084 -30.30 34.30 60.68
CA ASN A 1084 -30.40 35.46 61.56
C ASN A 1084 -30.30 34.99 63.02
N LEU A 1085 -29.25 35.39 63.73
CA LEU A 1085 -29.19 35.19 65.18
C LEU A 1085 -29.96 36.33 65.87
N ASN A 1086 -31.10 35.99 66.47
CA ASN A 1086 -31.90 36.94 67.25
C ASN A 1086 -31.47 36.85 68.72
N ILE A 1087 -30.89 37.93 69.25
CA ILE A 1087 -30.44 38.01 70.64
C ILE A 1087 -31.35 38.98 71.39
N THR A 1088 -31.94 38.51 72.49
CA THR A 1088 -32.79 39.32 73.37
C THR A 1088 -31.92 39.98 74.42
N VAL A 1089 -31.86 41.31 74.44
CA VAL A 1089 -31.03 42.07 75.40
C VAL A 1089 -31.92 42.71 76.47
N PRO A 1090 -31.68 42.48 77.78
CA PRO A 1090 -32.59 42.91 78.86
C PRO A 1090 -32.65 44.43 79.14
N THR A 1091 -31.84 45.27 78.48
CA THR A 1091 -31.64 46.67 78.88
C THR A 1091 -32.26 47.68 77.91
N ALA A 1092 -32.76 48.79 78.46
CA ALA A 1092 -33.41 49.88 77.73
C ALA A 1092 -32.44 50.80 76.93
N SER A 1093 -31.14 50.53 76.96
CA SER A 1093 -30.13 51.30 76.22
C SER A 1093 -29.13 50.35 75.55
N PHE A 1094 -29.43 49.96 74.31
CA PHE A 1094 -28.50 49.22 73.47
C PHE A 1094 -27.34 50.13 73.04
N ASP A 1095 -26.11 49.73 73.36
CA ASP A 1095 -24.88 50.39 72.93
C ASP A 1095 -24.22 49.53 71.84
N GLN A 1096 -24.35 49.99 70.59
CA GLN A 1096 -23.86 49.29 69.41
C GLN A 1096 -22.34 49.05 69.45
N ALA A 1097 -21.56 50.02 69.95
CA ALA A 1097 -20.11 49.92 69.98
C ALA A 1097 -19.64 48.87 70.99
N LYS A 1098 -20.35 48.73 72.11
CA LYS A 1098 -20.07 47.66 73.09
C LYS A 1098 -20.48 46.29 72.59
N PHE A 1099 -21.57 46.20 71.85
CA PHE A 1099 -22.03 44.93 71.29
C PHE A 1099 -21.10 44.43 70.18
N GLU A 1100 -20.68 45.31 69.27
CA GLU A 1100 -19.71 44.98 68.20
C GLU A 1100 -18.33 44.56 68.74
N ALA A 1101 -17.98 44.99 69.95
CA ALA A 1101 -16.73 44.66 70.63
C ALA A 1101 -16.76 43.35 71.44
N LEU A 1102 -17.88 42.61 71.44
CA LEU A 1102 -17.97 41.32 72.13
C LEU A 1102 -17.08 40.28 71.45
N GLU A 1103 -16.30 39.56 72.25
CA GLU A 1103 -15.43 38.47 71.81
C GLU A 1103 -16.25 37.22 71.50
N VAL A 1104 -16.02 36.65 70.33
CA VAL A 1104 -16.56 35.38 69.85
C VAL A 1104 -15.44 34.35 69.85
N THR A 1105 -15.75 33.18 70.39
CA THR A 1105 -14.82 32.04 70.39
C THR A 1105 -15.28 31.02 69.35
N ALA A 1106 -14.37 30.66 68.43
CA ALA A 1106 -14.59 29.60 67.45
C ALA A 1106 -14.04 28.26 67.95
N LYS A 1107 -14.89 27.23 67.99
CA LYS A 1107 -14.50 25.84 68.34
C LYS A 1107 -14.79 24.85 67.22
#